data_AF-A0A8B2SD18-F1
#
_entry.id   AF-A0A8B2SD18-F1
#
_cell.length_a   1.000
_cell.length_b   1.000
_cell.length_c   1.000
_cell.angle_alpha   90.00
_cell.angle_beta   90.00
_cell.angle_gamma   90.00
#
_symmetry.space_group_name_H-M   'P 1'
#
loop_
_entity.id
_entity.type
_entity.pdbx_description
1 polymer ?
#
loop_
_entity_poly.entity_id
_entity_poly.type
_entity_poly.pdbx_seq_one_letter_code
_entity_poly.pdbx_strand_id
1 'polypeptide(L)'
;MRKFTVNLLSLSLGLALMPWAQAANSPQQKQLLEQVRLGESTQREDLVRQSLYRLELIDPNNPDVIAARFRYLLRQGDNAGAQKELDRLKGIAPGSSAYQSSRNTMLLSTPDGRQQLQQARLLATTGHTQEAIAAYDKLFDGNPPGGDVATEYWNVVAKDPARRGAAINQLKKINSSSPGNTQLQTTLAQLLFQSGRRDEGFAVLQEMAKSTNGRGQASDMWYDQIKDQPASSASVSALQKYLSVFSDGDSVAAARAQLEAQQKQLADPAFRAKADGLAAVDAGQGSKAVAELQKAVSANHADSEAVGALGQAYSQKGDRARAVAQFEKAIALDPQSDNRGKWDSLLKVNRYWLLIQQGDAALKANNPAQAERYYQQARNIDNTDSYAVLGLGDAAAARKDNDAAERYYRQALRMDSGNSNAVRGLANIYRAQSPEKASQFIQSLSASQRRSIDDIERSLTNEQLSAQAEQLENQGKYAQAAEIQRRRLALSPGDVWITYRLSRDLYSAGQRSQADTLMRQLARQKPSDPDQVYASGLYLSGNDQDRAALAHLDTLPRSQWNSNIQELADRLQSNQVLETANRLRDSGKEQEAENLLRQQPTSTRIDLTLADWAQQRGDLNSAKTTYNAVLQREPQNEDAILGLTEIYSAQGNKDAARAELAKLPAAQNGQPLSLNMQRRIAMAQAGLGDSAAAEQTFSKIIPQAKSQPGSMENALVLRDAARFQAQNGQPQQALETYKDAMVSTGITTTRPADNDSFTRLTRNDEKDDWLKRGVRSDAGELYRQQDVNVTLQHDYWGSSGTGGYSDLKAHTTMLQVDAPLSDGRMFFRSDLVNMDVGSFDTRNGTYDPKWGTCYETPCSGNTHQSDNGASVAVGWQNKTWAMDIGTTPMGFDVVDVVGGISYSSDLGPIGYTVNAHRRPISSSLLAFGGQKDTNTGTTWGGVRATGGGVSISYDKGEANGVWSSLNAETLTGKNVEDNWRVRWMTGYYYKLINKNNERLTVGVSNMLWHYDKDLSGYTLGQGGYYSPQEYVSFALPVTWRKRTENWSWELGGSVSWSHSKTKDELRYPIQNLIPTDEPDRYTDRGVMETGSSSSGTGYTARAIIERRVTSNWFVGMGVDIQEAKDYTPSHALIYVRYSAAGWQGDMDLPPQPLIPYADW
;
A
#
# COMPACT_ATOMS: atom_id res chain seq x y z
N MET A 1 -49.21 2.80 8.42
CA MET A 1 -49.23 2.46 6.97
C MET A 1 -47.78 2.29 6.52
N ARG A 2 -47.21 1.07 6.65
CA ARG A 2 -46.94 0.13 5.53
C ARG A 2 -46.37 0.84 4.28
N LYS A 3 -45.07 0.68 4.02
CA LYS A 3 -44.53 -0.35 3.11
C LYS A 3 -42.99 -0.37 3.14
N PHE A 4 -42.46 -1.51 3.58
CA PHE A 4 -41.09 -1.97 3.32
C PHE A 4 -41.02 -2.54 1.90
N THR A 5 -39.95 -2.24 1.17
CA THR A 5 -39.56 -2.94 -0.06
C THR A 5 -38.09 -3.27 0.00
N VAL A 6 -37.81 -4.55 0.27
CA VAL A 6 -36.50 -5.21 0.16
C VAL A 6 -36.39 -5.74 -1.26
N ASN A 7 -35.39 -5.28 -2.02
CA ASN A 7 -35.13 -5.80 -3.36
C ASN A 7 -34.13 -6.96 -3.29
N LEU A 8 -34.66 -8.16 -3.55
CA LEU A 8 -33.96 -9.40 -3.83
C LEU A 8 -33.28 -9.30 -5.21
N LEU A 9 -31.97 -9.08 -5.25
CA LEU A 9 -31.15 -9.31 -6.45
C LEU A 9 -29.68 -9.52 -6.06
N SER A 10 -29.45 -10.52 -5.20
CA SER A 10 -28.13 -11.10 -4.92
C SER A 10 -28.26 -12.53 -4.38
N LEU A 11 -29.14 -13.33 -5.01
CA LEU A 11 -29.35 -14.75 -4.67
C LEU A 11 -29.45 -15.64 -5.92
N SER A 12 -28.67 -15.32 -6.96
CA SER A 12 -28.66 -16.05 -8.23
C SER A 12 -27.25 -16.28 -8.79
N LEU A 13 -26.30 -16.64 -7.92
CA LEU A 13 -25.03 -17.30 -8.33
C LEU A 13 -24.51 -18.32 -7.28
N GLY A 14 -25.38 -18.77 -6.37
CA GLY A 14 -25.08 -19.77 -5.33
C GLY A 14 -25.88 -21.07 -5.46
N LEU A 15 -26.39 -21.41 -6.64
CA LEU A 15 -27.22 -22.60 -6.87
C LEU A 15 -26.60 -23.64 -7.84
N ALA A 16 -25.35 -23.46 -8.27
CA ALA A 16 -24.67 -24.40 -9.17
C ALA A 16 -23.63 -25.30 -8.48
N LEU A 17 -23.35 -25.12 -7.17
CA LEU A 17 -22.34 -25.92 -6.44
C LEU A 17 -22.77 -26.28 -5.00
N MET A 18 -24.07 -26.49 -4.75
CA MET A 18 -24.49 -27.22 -3.55
C MET A 18 -24.37 -28.73 -3.82
N PRO A 19 -23.72 -29.52 -2.95
CA PRO A 19 -23.96 -30.95 -2.95
C PRO A 19 -25.45 -31.16 -2.72
N TRP A 20 -26.08 -32.06 -3.49
CA TRP A 20 -27.46 -32.45 -3.26
C TRP A 20 -27.56 -33.06 -1.86
N ALA A 21 -27.90 -32.25 -0.86
CA ALA A 21 -28.24 -32.71 0.46
C ALA A 21 -29.52 -33.55 0.30
N GLN A 22 -29.41 -34.87 0.44
CA GLN A 22 -30.58 -35.74 0.52
C GLN A 22 -31.42 -35.28 1.71
N ALA A 23 -32.62 -34.77 1.45
CA ALA A 23 -33.57 -34.43 2.50
C ALA A 23 -33.85 -35.70 3.32
N ALA A 24 -33.59 -35.65 4.63
CA ALA A 24 -33.87 -36.78 5.51
C ALA A 24 -35.38 -37.08 5.52
N ASN A 25 -35.76 -38.35 5.30
CA ASN A 25 -37.15 -38.78 5.31
C ASN A 25 -37.87 -38.28 6.58
N SER A 26 -39.03 -37.64 6.40
CA SER A 26 -39.90 -37.23 7.51
C SER A 26 -40.30 -38.44 8.37
N PRO A 27 -40.62 -38.24 9.67
CA PRO A 27 -41.08 -39.33 10.54
C PRO A 27 -42.24 -40.15 9.93
N GLN A 28 -43.15 -39.47 9.21
CA GLN A 28 -44.28 -40.10 8.53
C GLN A 28 -43.84 -40.97 7.33
N GLN A 29 -42.87 -40.52 6.53
CA GLN A 29 -42.27 -41.33 5.46
C GLN A 29 -41.52 -42.55 6.01
N LYS A 30 -40.79 -42.41 7.13
CA LYS A 30 -40.10 -43.54 7.78
C LYS A 30 -41.08 -44.61 8.24
N GLN A 31 -42.19 -44.21 8.87
CA GLN A 31 -43.23 -45.15 9.32
C GLN A 31 -43.90 -45.88 8.13
N LEU A 32 -44.19 -45.17 7.04
CA LEU A 32 -44.76 -45.79 5.82
C LEU A 32 -43.77 -46.74 5.14
N LEU A 33 -42.46 -46.41 5.11
CA LEU A 33 -41.42 -47.31 4.61
C LEU A 33 -41.24 -48.55 5.50
N GLU A 34 -41.40 -48.43 6.81
CA GLU A 34 -41.46 -49.57 7.73
C GLU A 34 -42.69 -50.44 7.50
N GLN A 35 -43.87 -49.84 7.23
CA GLN A 35 -45.06 -50.60 6.83
C GLN A 35 -44.86 -51.35 5.51
N VAL A 36 -44.16 -50.75 4.54
CA VAL A 36 -43.73 -51.46 3.33
C VAL A 36 -42.84 -52.65 3.71
N ARG A 37 -41.76 -52.46 4.49
CA ARG A 37 -40.86 -53.55 4.90
C ARG A 37 -41.58 -54.66 5.67
N LEU A 38 -42.53 -54.31 6.53
CA LEU A 38 -43.36 -55.25 7.27
C LEU A 38 -44.33 -56.00 6.33
N GLY A 39 -44.92 -55.31 5.35
CA GLY A 39 -45.73 -55.93 4.31
C GLY A 39 -44.91 -56.91 3.46
N GLU A 40 -43.68 -56.54 3.10
CA GLU A 40 -42.72 -57.40 2.39
C GLU A 40 -42.37 -58.66 3.19
N SER A 41 -42.09 -58.53 4.49
CA SER A 41 -41.72 -59.66 5.35
C SER A 41 -42.90 -60.56 5.72
N THR A 42 -44.12 -60.01 5.79
CA THR A 42 -45.35 -60.75 6.12
C THR A 42 -46.15 -61.21 4.90
N GLN A 43 -45.62 -61.03 3.69
CA GLN A 43 -46.27 -61.36 2.41
C GLN A 43 -47.64 -60.67 2.20
N ARG A 44 -47.85 -59.50 2.83
CA ARG A 44 -49.07 -58.69 2.67
C ARG A 44 -48.89 -57.64 1.59
N GLU A 45 -49.07 -58.07 0.33
CA GLU A 45 -48.91 -57.22 -0.86
C GLU A 45 -49.95 -56.06 -0.93
N ASP A 46 -51.10 -56.22 -0.29
CA ASP A 46 -52.10 -55.15 -0.11
C ASP A 46 -51.55 -54.00 0.74
N LEU A 47 -50.89 -54.31 1.85
CA LEU A 47 -50.24 -53.34 2.73
C LEU A 47 -49.07 -52.64 2.02
N VAL A 48 -48.28 -53.39 1.26
CA VAL A 48 -47.18 -52.84 0.44
C VAL A 48 -47.73 -51.86 -0.58
N ARG A 49 -48.75 -52.25 -1.37
CA ARG A 49 -49.33 -51.41 -2.42
C ARG A 49 -49.94 -50.12 -1.87
N GLN A 50 -50.70 -50.19 -0.78
CA GLN A 50 -51.33 -49.01 -0.17
C GLN A 50 -50.30 -48.05 0.42
N SER A 51 -49.29 -48.57 1.11
CA SER A 51 -48.23 -47.77 1.74
C SER A 51 -47.36 -47.11 0.68
N LEU A 52 -47.04 -47.85 -0.39
CA LEU A 52 -46.24 -47.36 -1.50
C LEU A 52 -46.97 -46.27 -2.31
N TYR A 53 -48.26 -46.43 -2.56
CA TYR A 53 -49.08 -45.39 -3.21
C TYR A 53 -49.06 -44.06 -2.43
N ARG A 54 -49.18 -44.13 -1.09
CA ARG A 54 -49.08 -42.94 -0.24
C ARG A 54 -47.69 -42.31 -0.28
N LEU A 55 -46.64 -43.13 -0.28
CA LEU A 55 -45.26 -42.65 -0.38
C LEU A 55 -44.98 -41.95 -1.72
N GLU A 56 -45.50 -42.49 -2.83
CA GLU A 56 -45.37 -41.90 -4.17
C GLU A 56 -46.11 -40.57 -4.32
N LEU A 57 -47.22 -40.37 -3.59
CA LEU A 57 -47.91 -39.08 -3.54
C LEU A 57 -47.17 -38.02 -2.72
N ILE A 58 -46.40 -38.44 -1.71
CA ILE A 58 -45.66 -37.52 -0.82
C ILE A 58 -44.37 -37.05 -1.50
N ASP A 59 -43.55 -37.99 -1.97
CA ASP A 59 -42.27 -37.69 -2.62
C ASP A 59 -41.92 -38.77 -3.66
N PRO A 60 -42.36 -38.61 -4.92
CA PRO A 60 -42.15 -39.61 -5.97
C PRO A 60 -40.70 -39.74 -6.44
N ASN A 61 -39.80 -38.82 -6.05
CA ASN A 61 -38.39 -38.84 -6.42
C ASN A 61 -37.48 -39.31 -5.26
N ASN A 62 -38.07 -39.69 -4.13
CA ASN A 62 -37.33 -40.20 -2.99
C ASN A 62 -36.64 -41.55 -3.34
N PRO A 63 -35.31 -41.67 -3.14
CA PRO A 63 -34.59 -42.90 -3.46
C PRO A 63 -35.12 -44.15 -2.75
N ASP A 64 -35.58 -44.04 -1.49
CA ASP A 64 -36.12 -45.18 -0.74
C ASP A 64 -37.50 -45.62 -1.26
N VAL A 65 -38.30 -44.67 -1.76
CA VAL A 65 -39.62 -44.93 -2.35
C VAL A 65 -39.49 -45.58 -3.72
N ILE A 66 -38.58 -45.08 -4.57
CA ILE A 66 -38.25 -45.68 -5.86
C ILE A 66 -37.69 -47.10 -5.64
N ALA A 67 -36.80 -47.30 -4.66
CA ALA A 67 -36.27 -48.63 -4.34
C ALA A 67 -37.35 -49.60 -3.80
N ALA A 68 -38.33 -49.10 -3.03
CA ALA A 68 -39.49 -49.89 -2.60
C ALA A 68 -40.39 -50.28 -3.79
N ARG A 69 -40.61 -49.36 -4.74
CA ARG A 69 -41.36 -49.63 -5.98
C ARG A 69 -40.64 -50.64 -6.87
N PHE A 70 -39.33 -50.51 -7.02
CA PHE A 70 -38.48 -51.49 -7.67
C PHE A 70 -38.66 -52.90 -7.06
N ARG A 71 -38.57 -53.04 -5.74
CA ARG A 71 -38.75 -54.35 -5.07
C ARG A 71 -40.15 -54.91 -5.26
N TYR A 72 -41.17 -54.06 -5.22
CA TYR A 72 -42.55 -54.46 -5.51
C TYR A 72 -42.70 -54.98 -6.94
N LEU A 73 -42.18 -54.27 -7.95
CA LEU A 73 -42.24 -54.71 -9.35
C LEU A 73 -41.50 -56.04 -9.59
N LEU A 74 -40.33 -56.22 -8.97
CA LEU A 74 -39.61 -57.50 -9.03
C LEU A 74 -40.42 -58.67 -8.43
N ARG A 75 -41.07 -58.47 -7.29
CA ARG A 75 -41.91 -59.53 -6.68
C ARG A 75 -43.14 -59.88 -7.52
N GLN A 76 -43.66 -58.91 -8.28
CA GLN A 76 -44.76 -59.13 -9.23
C GLN A 76 -44.29 -59.77 -10.55
N GLY A 77 -42.98 -60.04 -10.71
CA GLY A 77 -42.40 -60.61 -11.92
C GLY A 77 -42.17 -59.61 -13.06
N ASP A 78 -42.41 -58.31 -12.83
CA ASP A 78 -42.18 -57.25 -13.82
C ASP A 78 -40.72 -56.79 -13.80
N ASN A 79 -39.84 -57.60 -14.39
CA ASN A 79 -38.41 -57.31 -14.49
C ASN A 79 -38.11 -56.07 -15.34
N ALA A 80 -38.93 -55.78 -16.35
CA ALA A 80 -38.74 -54.63 -17.23
C ALA A 80 -39.12 -53.32 -16.52
N GLY A 81 -40.22 -53.32 -15.78
CA GLY A 81 -40.62 -52.21 -14.91
C GLY A 81 -39.62 -51.99 -13.78
N ALA A 82 -39.14 -53.06 -13.14
CA ALA A 82 -38.08 -52.97 -12.14
C ALA A 82 -36.80 -52.38 -12.72
N GLN A 83 -36.36 -52.80 -13.91
CA GLN A 83 -35.17 -52.23 -14.55
C GLN A 83 -35.34 -50.71 -14.81
N LYS A 84 -36.53 -50.26 -15.23
CA LYS A 84 -36.82 -48.84 -15.40
C LYS A 84 -36.71 -48.05 -14.10
N GLU A 85 -37.24 -48.57 -13.00
CA GLU A 85 -37.10 -47.91 -11.69
C GLU A 85 -35.65 -47.92 -11.21
N LEU A 86 -34.87 -48.97 -11.51
CA LEU A 86 -33.44 -49.02 -11.20
C LEU A 86 -32.65 -47.97 -12.01
N ASP A 87 -32.94 -47.80 -13.30
CA ASP A 87 -32.32 -46.79 -14.15
C ASP A 87 -32.71 -45.36 -13.70
N ARG A 88 -33.96 -45.17 -13.26
CA ARG A 88 -34.41 -43.92 -12.65
C ARG A 88 -33.67 -43.63 -11.34
N LEU A 89 -33.49 -44.64 -10.51
CA LEU A 89 -32.73 -44.56 -9.25
C LEU A 89 -31.25 -44.24 -9.50
N LYS A 90 -30.66 -44.79 -10.58
CA LYS A 90 -29.30 -44.45 -11.05
C LYS A 90 -29.17 -42.99 -11.45
N GLY A 91 -30.17 -42.44 -12.15
CA GLY A 91 -30.17 -41.04 -12.59
C GLY A 91 -30.31 -40.05 -11.44
N ILE A 92 -31.15 -40.38 -10.44
CA ILE A 92 -31.49 -39.46 -9.33
C ILE A 92 -30.48 -39.57 -8.17
N ALA A 93 -30.02 -40.77 -7.82
CA ALA A 93 -29.18 -40.97 -6.64
C ALA A 93 -28.17 -42.14 -6.81
N PRO A 94 -27.19 -42.02 -7.73
CA PRO A 94 -26.25 -43.09 -8.09
C PRO A 94 -25.33 -43.54 -6.95
N GLY A 95 -25.12 -42.71 -5.92
CA GLY A 95 -24.31 -43.03 -4.74
C GLY A 95 -25.11 -43.53 -3.53
N SER A 96 -26.43 -43.68 -3.63
CA SER A 96 -27.27 -44.03 -2.48
C SER A 96 -27.20 -45.53 -2.14
N SER A 97 -27.35 -45.86 -0.85
CA SER A 97 -27.47 -47.26 -0.39
C SER A 97 -28.71 -47.96 -0.98
N ALA A 98 -29.78 -47.19 -1.23
CA ALA A 98 -30.99 -47.65 -1.91
C ALA A 98 -30.70 -48.11 -3.35
N TYR A 99 -29.88 -47.35 -4.10
CA TYR A 99 -29.44 -47.71 -5.44
C TYR A 99 -28.54 -48.94 -5.45
N GLN A 100 -27.50 -48.97 -4.59
CA GLN A 100 -26.59 -50.10 -4.54
C GLN A 100 -27.29 -51.41 -4.14
N SER A 101 -28.19 -51.37 -3.15
CA SER A 101 -29.00 -52.52 -2.77
C SER A 101 -29.91 -52.98 -3.90
N SER A 102 -30.59 -52.06 -4.58
CA SER A 102 -31.52 -52.39 -5.68
C SER A 102 -30.77 -52.96 -6.90
N ARG A 103 -29.59 -52.41 -7.22
CA ARG A 103 -28.69 -52.94 -8.26
C ARG A 103 -28.28 -54.37 -7.95
N ASN A 104 -27.85 -54.64 -6.72
CA ASN A 104 -27.42 -55.99 -6.32
C ASN A 104 -28.60 -56.98 -6.32
N THR A 105 -29.80 -56.56 -5.89
CA THR A 105 -31.01 -57.39 -5.98
C THR A 105 -31.41 -57.68 -7.44
N MET A 106 -31.30 -56.69 -8.34
CA MET A 106 -31.55 -56.89 -9.77
C MET A 106 -30.51 -57.83 -10.39
N LEU A 107 -29.24 -57.68 -10.03
CA LEU A 107 -28.17 -58.57 -10.49
C LEU A 107 -28.47 -60.02 -10.10
N LEU A 108 -28.86 -60.25 -8.84
CA LEU A 108 -29.17 -61.58 -8.31
C LEU A 108 -30.53 -62.14 -8.78
N SER A 109 -31.41 -61.36 -9.41
CA SER A 109 -32.63 -61.88 -10.04
C SER A 109 -32.36 -62.46 -11.43
N THR A 110 -31.23 -62.12 -12.07
CA THR A 110 -30.81 -62.68 -13.36
C THR A 110 -30.14 -64.06 -13.23
N PRO A 111 -30.19 -64.91 -14.27
CA PRO A 111 -29.42 -66.16 -14.31
C PRO A 111 -27.91 -65.93 -14.16
N ASP A 112 -27.36 -64.92 -14.84
CA ASP A 112 -25.93 -64.61 -14.87
C ASP A 112 -25.40 -64.20 -13.49
N GLY A 113 -26.10 -63.29 -12.80
CA GLY A 113 -25.69 -62.88 -11.45
C GLY A 113 -25.77 -64.02 -10.43
N ARG A 114 -26.73 -64.94 -10.57
CA ARG A 114 -26.79 -66.16 -9.74
C ARG A 114 -25.64 -67.10 -10.04
N GLN A 115 -25.26 -67.27 -11.30
CA GLN A 115 -24.12 -68.10 -11.68
C GLN A 115 -22.81 -67.54 -11.11
N GLN A 116 -22.59 -66.22 -11.22
CA GLN A 116 -21.40 -65.56 -10.68
C GLN A 116 -21.32 -65.67 -9.15
N LEU A 117 -22.45 -65.56 -8.44
CA LEU A 117 -22.50 -65.79 -6.98
C LEU A 117 -22.13 -67.24 -6.62
N GLN A 118 -22.64 -68.23 -7.37
CA GLN A 118 -22.29 -69.64 -7.14
C GLN A 118 -20.81 -69.91 -7.41
N GLN A 119 -20.22 -69.26 -8.41
CA GLN A 119 -18.79 -69.34 -8.67
C GLN A 119 -17.96 -68.76 -7.51
N ALA A 120 -18.34 -67.60 -6.98
CA ALA A 120 -17.66 -67.01 -5.81
C ALA A 120 -17.78 -67.91 -4.56
N ARG A 121 -18.93 -68.55 -4.35
CA ARG A 121 -19.14 -69.54 -3.28
C ARG A 121 -18.26 -70.78 -3.44
N LEU A 122 -18.14 -71.31 -4.66
CA LEU A 122 -17.28 -72.46 -4.96
C LEU A 122 -15.80 -72.15 -4.70
N LEU A 123 -15.33 -70.96 -5.09
CA LEU A 123 -13.96 -70.52 -4.79
C LEU A 123 -13.73 -70.41 -3.28
N ALA A 124 -14.73 -69.91 -2.54
CA ALA A 124 -14.64 -69.78 -1.08
C ALA A 124 -14.61 -71.13 -0.34
N THR A 125 -15.36 -72.13 -0.81
CA THR A 125 -15.40 -73.47 -0.19
C THR A 125 -14.21 -74.34 -0.58
N THR A 126 -13.64 -74.14 -1.77
CA THR A 126 -12.44 -74.87 -2.26
C THR A 126 -11.11 -74.29 -1.75
N GLY A 127 -11.13 -73.22 -0.95
CA GLY A 127 -9.94 -72.66 -0.29
C GLY A 127 -9.24 -71.52 -1.06
N HIS A 128 -9.69 -71.17 -2.26
CA HIS A 128 -9.16 -70.09 -3.10
C HIS A 128 -9.61 -68.71 -2.58
N THR A 129 -9.11 -68.35 -1.41
CA THR A 129 -9.62 -67.21 -0.62
C THR A 129 -9.51 -65.87 -1.33
N GLN A 130 -8.35 -65.56 -1.93
CA GLN A 130 -8.15 -64.27 -2.62
C GLN A 130 -8.98 -64.18 -3.91
N GLU A 131 -9.11 -65.28 -4.65
CA GLU A 131 -9.96 -65.34 -5.86
C GLU A 131 -11.44 -65.25 -5.51
N ALA A 132 -11.86 -65.85 -4.40
CA ALA A 132 -13.22 -65.71 -3.89
C ALA A 132 -13.54 -64.27 -3.50
N ILE A 133 -12.64 -63.59 -2.77
CA ILE A 133 -12.78 -62.17 -2.42
C ILE A 133 -12.86 -61.32 -3.69
N ALA A 134 -11.98 -61.54 -4.67
CA ALA A 134 -12.02 -60.83 -5.94
C ALA A 134 -13.30 -61.09 -6.74
N ALA A 135 -13.81 -62.32 -6.74
CA ALA A 135 -15.07 -62.67 -7.38
C ALA A 135 -16.28 -61.98 -6.71
N TYR A 136 -16.30 -61.92 -5.37
CA TYR A 136 -17.32 -61.17 -4.64
C TYR A 136 -17.20 -59.65 -4.82
N ASP A 137 -15.98 -59.11 -4.78
CA ASP A 137 -15.72 -57.68 -4.99
C ASP A 137 -16.11 -57.26 -6.41
N LYS A 138 -15.87 -58.12 -7.42
CA LYS A 138 -16.33 -57.91 -8.80
C LYS A 138 -17.86 -57.96 -8.91
N LEU A 139 -18.51 -58.86 -8.17
CA LEU A 139 -19.96 -59.03 -8.22
C LEU A 139 -20.72 -57.88 -7.52
N PHE A 140 -20.19 -57.37 -6.41
CA PHE A 140 -20.89 -56.42 -5.56
C PHE A 140 -20.23 -55.05 -5.42
N ASP A 141 -19.09 -54.82 -6.07
CA ASP A 141 -18.33 -53.57 -6.01
C ASP A 141 -17.95 -53.20 -4.56
N GLY A 142 -17.53 -54.21 -3.79
CA GLY A 142 -17.15 -54.08 -2.37
C GLY A 142 -18.31 -53.91 -1.37
N ASN A 143 -19.56 -53.85 -1.82
CA ASN A 143 -20.74 -53.64 -0.98
C ASN A 143 -21.75 -54.80 -1.13
N PRO A 144 -21.58 -55.92 -0.40
CA PRO A 144 -22.49 -57.06 -0.51
C PRO A 144 -23.91 -56.73 -0.03
N PRO A 145 -24.96 -57.38 -0.59
CA PRO A 145 -26.32 -57.24 -0.08
C PRO A 145 -26.41 -57.79 1.35
N GLY A 146 -27.27 -57.18 2.18
CA GLY A 146 -27.47 -57.59 3.58
C GLY A 146 -28.00 -59.02 3.74
N GLY A 147 -28.01 -59.52 4.99
CA GLY A 147 -28.44 -60.87 5.32
C GLY A 147 -27.32 -61.92 5.19
N ASP A 148 -27.68 -63.14 4.77
CA ASP A 148 -26.76 -64.29 4.75
C ASP A 148 -25.58 -64.09 3.79
N VAL A 149 -25.80 -63.45 2.64
CA VAL A 149 -24.75 -63.18 1.64
C VAL A 149 -23.68 -62.21 2.18
N ALA A 150 -24.07 -61.21 2.98
CA ALA A 150 -23.10 -60.34 3.67
C ALA A 150 -22.28 -61.13 4.71
N THR A 151 -22.93 -62.03 5.45
CA THR A 151 -22.26 -62.88 6.44
C THR A 151 -21.26 -63.82 5.76
N GLU A 152 -21.65 -64.45 4.66
CA GLU A 152 -20.79 -65.29 3.82
C GLU A 152 -19.58 -64.50 3.31
N TYR A 153 -19.79 -63.33 2.70
CA TYR A 153 -18.72 -62.48 2.19
C TYR A 153 -17.72 -62.09 3.29
N TRP A 154 -18.20 -61.53 4.41
CA TRP A 154 -17.31 -61.06 5.47
C TRP A 154 -16.58 -62.21 6.17
N ASN A 155 -17.17 -63.41 6.23
CA ASN A 155 -16.46 -64.61 6.70
C ASN A 155 -15.31 -65.02 5.76
N VAL A 156 -15.48 -64.87 4.44
CA VAL A 156 -14.41 -65.13 3.47
C VAL A 156 -13.34 -64.04 3.54
N VAL A 157 -13.72 -62.76 3.64
CA VAL A 157 -12.77 -61.64 3.80
C VAL A 157 -11.99 -61.76 5.11
N ALA A 158 -12.58 -62.29 6.18
CA ALA A 158 -11.89 -62.50 7.45
C ALA A 158 -10.71 -63.50 7.36
N LYS A 159 -10.68 -64.36 6.33
CA LYS A 159 -9.56 -65.26 6.05
C LYS A 159 -8.33 -64.51 5.56
N ASP A 160 -8.47 -63.34 4.93
CA ASP A 160 -7.36 -62.44 4.57
C ASP A 160 -6.83 -61.69 5.82
N PRO A 161 -5.59 -61.95 6.27
CA PRO A 161 -5.02 -61.29 7.45
C PRO A 161 -5.04 -59.76 7.38
N ALA A 162 -4.85 -59.16 6.20
CA ALA A 162 -4.79 -57.70 6.05
C ALA A 162 -6.17 -57.04 6.19
N ARG A 163 -7.25 -57.76 5.83
CA ARG A 163 -8.64 -57.26 5.88
C ARG A 163 -9.44 -57.81 7.05
N ARG A 164 -8.86 -58.72 7.85
CA ARG A 164 -9.52 -59.41 8.98
C ARG A 164 -10.13 -58.46 10.00
N GLY A 165 -9.44 -57.38 10.37
CA GLY A 165 -9.94 -56.39 11.33
C GLY A 165 -11.23 -55.70 10.84
N ALA A 166 -11.26 -55.30 9.57
CA ALA A 166 -12.43 -54.69 8.95
C ALA A 166 -13.61 -55.67 8.85
N ALA A 167 -13.33 -56.94 8.50
CA ALA A 167 -14.34 -57.99 8.44
C ALA A 167 -14.99 -58.27 9.80
N ILE A 168 -14.18 -58.36 10.88
CA ILE A 168 -14.70 -58.54 12.25
C ILE A 168 -15.65 -57.41 12.64
N ASN A 169 -15.32 -56.16 12.30
CA ASN A 169 -16.18 -55.01 12.62
C ASN A 169 -17.53 -55.08 11.89
N GLN A 170 -17.54 -55.55 10.64
CA GLN A 170 -18.78 -55.72 9.89
C GLN A 170 -19.62 -56.90 10.40
N LEU A 171 -18.99 -58.04 10.74
CA LEU A 171 -19.69 -59.18 11.35
C LEU A 171 -20.30 -58.84 12.71
N LYS A 172 -19.63 -58.01 13.52
CA LYS A 172 -20.20 -57.46 14.75
C LYS A 172 -21.45 -56.62 14.50
N LYS A 173 -21.39 -55.75 13.49
CA LYS A 173 -22.54 -54.92 13.09
C LYS A 173 -23.71 -55.81 12.67
N ILE A 174 -23.44 -56.86 11.90
CA ILE A 174 -24.46 -57.85 11.49
C ILE A 174 -25.04 -58.58 12.71
N ASN A 175 -24.21 -59.01 13.67
CA ASN A 175 -24.65 -59.66 14.91
C ASN A 175 -25.57 -58.73 15.74
N SER A 176 -25.27 -57.43 15.80
CA SER A 176 -26.11 -56.46 16.53
C SER A 176 -27.52 -56.26 15.93
N SER A 177 -27.66 -56.44 14.61
CA SER A 177 -28.96 -56.36 13.91
C SER A 177 -29.73 -57.67 13.87
N SER A 178 -29.08 -58.80 14.17
CA SER A 178 -29.67 -60.15 14.14
C SER A 178 -29.27 -60.96 15.40
N PRO A 179 -29.67 -60.51 16.61
CA PRO A 179 -29.31 -61.18 17.85
C PRO A 179 -29.94 -62.59 17.90
N GLY A 180 -29.13 -63.61 18.14
CA GLY A 180 -29.57 -65.02 18.27
C GLY A 180 -29.12 -65.97 17.15
N ASN A 181 -28.40 -65.49 16.14
CA ASN A 181 -27.76 -66.36 15.15
C ASN A 181 -26.50 -67.03 15.75
N THR A 182 -26.67 -68.25 16.27
CA THR A 182 -25.60 -69.00 16.94
C THR A 182 -24.42 -69.32 16.02
N GLN A 183 -24.67 -69.57 14.73
CA GLN A 183 -23.60 -69.87 13.76
C GLN A 183 -22.69 -68.66 13.50
N LEU A 184 -23.28 -67.46 13.39
CA LEU A 184 -22.54 -66.20 13.28
C LEU A 184 -21.72 -65.94 14.55
N GLN A 185 -22.33 -66.13 15.73
CA GLN A 185 -21.67 -65.94 17.02
C GLN A 185 -20.48 -66.90 17.21
N THR A 186 -20.62 -68.16 16.84
CA THR A 186 -19.54 -69.15 16.86
C THR A 186 -18.37 -68.71 15.99
N THR A 187 -18.66 -68.31 14.74
CA THR A 187 -17.62 -67.90 13.77
C THR A 187 -16.93 -66.62 14.24
N LEU A 188 -17.71 -65.66 14.74
CA LEU A 188 -17.19 -64.40 15.27
C LEU A 188 -16.31 -64.61 16.51
N ALA A 189 -16.72 -65.47 17.45
CA ALA A 189 -15.92 -65.78 18.63
C ALA A 189 -14.58 -66.44 18.26
N GLN A 190 -14.58 -67.39 17.32
CA GLN A 190 -13.35 -68.01 16.81
C GLN A 190 -12.41 -66.99 16.17
N LEU A 191 -12.93 -66.12 15.30
CA LEU A 191 -12.14 -65.06 14.67
C LEU A 191 -11.58 -64.07 15.69
N LEU A 192 -12.33 -63.73 16.73
CA LEU A 192 -11.88 -62.87 17.82
C LEU A 192 -10.75 -63.52 18.62
N PHE A 193 -10.84 -64.81 18.95
CA PHE A 193 -9.75 -65.53 19.62
C PHE A 193 -8.51 -65.66 18.74
N GLN A 194 -8.65 -66.00 17.47
CA GLN A 194 -7.55 -66.09 16.51
C GLN A 194 -6.86 -64.74 16.25
N SER A 195 -7.58 -63.63 16.43
CA SER A 195 -7.02 -62.27 16.30
C SER A 195 -6.49 -61.69 17.62
N GLY A 196 -6.41 -62.49 18.69
CA GLY A 196 -5.91 -62.06 20.01
C GLY A 196 -6.90 -61.19 20.79
N ARG A 197 -8.12 -60.96 20.29
CA ARG A 197 -9.16 -60.11 20.89
C ARG A 197 -10.00 -60.91 21.89
N ARG A 198 -9.32 -61.48 22.90
CA ARG A 198 -9.90 -62.46 23.85
C ARG A 198 -11.14 -61.95 24.60
N ASP A 199 -11.09 -60.73 25.15
CA ASP A 199 -12.21 -60.17 25.93
C ASP A 199 -13.48 -60.03 25.09
N GLU A 200 -13.32 -59.63 23.83
CA GLU A 200 -14.42 -59.51 22.88
C GLU A 200 -14.97 -60.88 22.48
N GLY A 201 -14.09 -61.89 22.32
CA GLY A 201 -14.48 -63.28 22.08
C GLY A 201 -15.34 -63.82 23.21
N PHE A 202 -14.93 -63.62 24.46
CA PHE A 202 -15.72 -64.02 25.64
C PHE A 202 -17.06 -63.27 25.75
N ALA A 203 -17.11 -61.99 25.37
CA ALA A 203 -18.36 -61.23 25.34
C ALA A 203 -19.38 -61.82 24.35
N VAL A 204 -18.91 -62.28 23.17
CA VAL A 204 -19.76 -62.96 22.17
C VAL A 204 -20.26 -64.31 22.71
N LEU A 205 -19.40 -65.09 23.37
CA LEU A 205 -19.83 -66.34 24.01
C LEU A 205 -20.85 -66.11 25.14
N GLN A 206 -20.70 -65.03 25.90
CA GLN A 206 -21.66 -64.65 26.94
C GLN A 206 -23.02 -64.25 26.35
N GLU A 207 -23.04 -63.57 25.21
CA GLU A 207 -24.26 -63.25 24.47
C GLU A 207 -24.91 -64.53 23.91
N MET A 208 -24.11 -65.42 23.33
CA MET A 208 -24.54 -66.72 22.83
C MET A 208 -25.16 -67.60 23.94
N ALA A 209 -24.65 -67.52 25.16
CA ALA A 209 -25.18 -68.23 26.34
C ALA A 209 -26.58 -67.77 26.80
N LYS A 210 -27.06 -66.62 26.30
CA LYS A 210 -28.44 -66.15 26.55
C LYS A 210 -29.47 -66.92 25.72
N SER A 211 -29.07 -67.57 24.63
CA SER A 211 -29.92 -68.44 23.82
C SER A 211 -29.86 -69.89 24.30
N THR A 212 -31.02 -70.55 24.42
CA THR A 212 -31.12 -71.96 24.81
C THR A 212 -30.32 -72.87 23.86
N ASN A 213 -30.29 -72.55 22.57
CA ASN A 213 -29.58 -73.33 21.56
C ASN A 213 -28.07 -73.06 21.50
N GLY A 214 -27.60 -71.94 22.06
CA GLY A 214 -26.19 -71.53 22.01
C GLY A 214 -25.41 -71.82 23.29
N ARG A 215 -26.08 -72.07 24.42
CA ARG A 215 -25.44 -72.15 25.74
C ARG A 215 -24.42 -73.27 25.88
N GLY A 216 -24.72 -74.49 25.41
CA GLY A 216 -23.79 -75.62 25.52
C GLY A 216 -22.50 -75.39 24.74
N GLN A 217 -22.62 -75.04 23.45
CA GLN A 217 -21.47 -74.74 22.60
C GLN A 217 -20.65 -73.54 23.11
N ALA A 218 -21.31 -72.52 23.65
CA ALA A 218 -20.61 -71.40 24.29
C ALA A 218 -19.80 -71.83 25.53
N SER A 219 -20.32 -72.79 26.31
CA SER A 219 -19.65 -73.35 27.49
C SER A 219 -18.36 -74.07 27.09
N ASP A 220 -18.43 -74.95 26.08
CA ASP A 220 -17.27 -75.73 25.62
C ASP A 220 -16.20 -74.83 25.02
N MET A 221 -16.60 -73.89 24.15
CA MET A 221 -15.68 -72.92 23.55
C MET A 221 -15.02 -72.01 24.60
N TRP A 222 -15.74 -71.64 25.66
CA TRP A 222 -15.17 -70.83 26.74
C TRP A 222 -14.16 -71.66 27.54
N TYR A 223 -14.52 -72.89 27.91
CA TYR A 223 -13.65 -73.77 28.70
C TYR A 223 -12.36 -74.15 27.96
N ASP A 224 -12.44 -74.43 26.66
CA ASP A 224 -11.27 -74.71 25.81
C ASP A 224 -10.23 -73.58 25.82
N GLN A 225 -10.65 -72.32 26.02
CA GLN A 225 -9.73 -71.20 26.10
C GLN A 225 -9.00 -71.08 27.46
N ILE A 226 -9.47 -71.77 28.49
CA ILE A 226 -8.97 -71.61 29.87
C ILE A 226 -8.43 -72.91 30.50
N LYS A 227 -8.76 -74.09 29.97
CA LYS A 227 -8.39 -75.40 30.56
C LYS A 227 -6.88 -75.64 30.67
N ASP A 228 -6.08 -75.18 29.71
CA ASP A 228 -4.63 -75.42 29.67
C ASP A 228 -3.81 -74.35 30.41
N GLN A 229 -4.47 -73.45 31.16
CA GLN A 229 -3.77 -72.40 31.90
C GLN A 229 -3.03 -72.98 33.12
N PRO A 230 -1.71 -72.73 33.26
CA PRO A 230 -0.96 -73.16 34.44
C PRO A 230 -1.49 -72.47 35.70
N ALA A 231 -1.32 -73.13 36.84
CA ALA A 231 -1.85 -72.67 38.13
C ALA A 231 -1.33 -71.27 38.48
N SER A 232 -2.23 -70.30 38.50
CA SER A 232 -1.95 -68.89 38.81
C SER A 232 -3.18 -68.21 39.40
N SER A 233 -2.99 -67.03 39.99
CA SER A 233 -4.10 -66.20 40.45
C SER A 233 -5.08 -65.84 39.31
N ALA A 234 -4.57 -65.68 38.08
CA ALA A 234 -5.36 -65.36 36.89
C ALA A 234 -6.20 -66.55 36.41
N SER A 235 -5.64 -67.77 36.39
CA SER A 235 -6.37 -68.97 35.96
C SER A 235 -7.50 -69.33 36.92
N VAL A 236 -7.30 -69.14 38.23
CA VAL A 236 -8.35 -69.26 39.26
C VAL A 236 -9.50 -68.29 39.01
N SER A 237 -9.20 -67.02 38.72
CA SER A 237 -10.22 -66.00 38.41
C SER A 237 -10.98 -66.31 37.11
N ALA A 238 -10.28 -66.80 36.08
CA ALA A 238 -10.89 -67.20 34.81
C ALA A 238 -11.86 -68.38 34.99
N LEU A 239 -11.48 -69.40 35.78
CA LEU A 239 -12.34 -70.54 36.13
C LEU A 239 -13.56 -70.09 36.96
N GLN A 240 -13.39 -69.18 37.92
CA GLN A 240 -14.51 -68.61 38.69
C GLN A 240 -15.50 -67.84 37.82
N LYS A 241 -15.00 -67.05 36.85
CA LYS A 241 -15.85 -66.31 35.91
C LYS A 241 -16.61 -67.23 34.96
N TYR A 242 -15.99 -68.31 34.51
CA TYR A 242 -16.66 -69.33 33.71
C TYR A 242 -17.82 -69.98 34.49
N LEU A 243 -17.56 -70.38 35.74
CA LEU A 243 -18.55 -71.02 36.62
C LEU A 243 -19.70 -70.10 37.06
N SER A 244 -19.59 -68.77 36.91
CA SER A 244 -20.68 -67.83 37.19
C SER A 244 -21.65 -67.65 36.02
N VAL A 245 -21.21 -67.98 34.79
CA VAL A 245 -22.02 -67.88 33.56
C VAL A 245 -22.66 -69.23 33.20
N PHE A 246 -21.96 -70.34 33.46
CA PHE A 246 -22.42 -71.69 33.14
C PHE A 246 -22.64 -72.51 34.41
N SER A 247 -23.88 -72.97 34.61
CA SER A 247 -24.30 -73.67 35.84
C SER A 247 -24.27 -75.19 35.75
N ASP A 248 -24.26 -75.76 34.54
CA ASP A 248 -24.39 -77.20 34.28
C ASP A 248 -23.67 -77.60 32.97
N GLY A 249 -23.27 -78.88 32.82
CA GLY A 249 -22.53 -79.44 31.68
C GLY A 249 -21.14 -80.04 32.02
N ASP A 250 -20.60 -80.90 31.14
CA ASP A 250 -19.34 -81.63 31.39
C ASP A 250 -18.14 -80.70 31.60
N SER A 251 -18.03 -79.64 30.80
CA SER A 251 -17.00 -78.60 30.94
C SER A 251 -17.11 -77.85 32.28
N VAL A 252 -18.31 -77.75 32.88
CA VAL A 252 -18.53 -77.14 34.21
C VAL A 252 -18.00 -78.05 35.33
N ALA A 253 -18.20 -79.36 35.23
CA ALA A 253 -17.65 -80.32 36.19
C ALA A 253 -16.11 -80.32 36.15
N ALA A 254 -15.52 -80.33 34.95
CA ALA A 254 -14.07 -80.27 34.76
C ALA A 254 -13.46 -78.97 35.31
N ALA A 255 -14.12 -77.82 35.05
CA ALA A 255 -13.67 -76.52 35.58
C ALA A 255 -13.69 -76.45 37.11
N ARG A 256 -14.68 -77.07 37.78
CA ARG A 256 -14.73 -77.13 39.26
C ARG A 256 -13.55 -77.93 39.83
N ALA A 257 -13.25 -79.09 39.27
CA ALA A 257 -12.14 -79.93 39.71
C ALA A 257 -10.78 -79.22 39.50
N GLN A 258 -10.62 -78.54 38.36
CA GLN A 258 -9.41 -77.77 38.08
C GLN A 258 -9.24 -76.57 39.02
N LEU A 259 -10.32 -75.87 39.35
CA LEU A 259 -10.28 -74.74 40.29
C LEU A 259 -9.78 -75.17 41.67
N GLU A 260 -10.27 -76.29 42.19
CA GLU A 260 -9.87 -76.83 43.50
C GLU A 260 -8.38 -77.25 43.51
N ALA A 261 -7.92 -77.92 42.45
CA ALA A 261 -6.53 -78.33 42.31
C ALA A 261 -5.56 -77.12 42.27
N GLN A 262 -5.91 -76.07 41.52
CA GLN A 262 -5.09 -74.87 41.42
C GLN A 262 -5.07 -74.06 42.73
N GLN A 263 -6.20 -73.98 43.44
CA GLN A 263 -6.27 -73.31 44.74
C GLN A 263 -5.36 -73.97 45.79
N LYS A 264 -5.20 -75.30 45.74
CA LYS A 264 -4.30 -76.04 46.63
C LYS A 264 -2.82 -75.76 46.36
N GLN A 265 -2.41 -75.68 45.09
CA GLN A 265 -1.02 -75.37 44.72
C GLN A 265 -0.63 -73.93 45.06
N LEU A 266 -1.54 -72.98 44.86
CA LEU A 266 -1.31 -71.56 45.13
C LEU A 266 -1.31 -71.22 46.64
N ALA A 267 -1.54 -72.19 47.52
CA ALA A 267 -1.43 -71.99 48.97
C ALA A 267 0.02 -71.73 49.42
N ASP A 268 1.03 -72.23 48.68
CA ASP A 268 2.45 -71.95 48.92
C ASP A 268 2.82 -70.54 48.40
N PRO A 269 3.26 -69.61 49.26
CA PRO A 269 3.65 -68.26 48.86
C PRO A 269 4.83 -68.21 47.87
N ALA A 270 5.80 -69.13 47.95
CA ALA A 270 6.97 -69.14 47.09
C ALA A 270 6.62 -69.65 45.68
N PHE A 271 5.83 -70.71 45.60
CA PHE A 271 5.26 -71.20 44.35
C PHE A 271 4.36 -70.14 43.69
N ARG A 272 3.51 -69.47 44.49
CA ARG A 272 2.64 -68.38 43.99
C ARG A 272 3.46 -67.24 43.38
N ALA A 273 4.50 -66.77 44.08
CA ALA A 273 5.37 -65.70 43.58
C ALA A 273 6.11 -66.10 42.29
N LYS A 274 6.60 -67.35 42.20
CA LYS A 274 7.24 -67.86 40.97
C LYS A 274 6.24 -67.95 39.82
N ALA A 275 5.07 -68.53 40.04
CA ALA A 275 4.04 -68.71 39.02
C ALA A 275 3.48 -67.37 38.51
N ASP A 276 3.13 -66.45 39.41
CA ASP A 276 2.67 -65.10 39.03
C ASP A 276 3.78 -64.31 38.33
N GLY A 277 5.03 -64.50 38.75
CA GLY A 277 6.23 -63.90 38.14
C GLY A 277 6.49 -64.37 36.70
N LEU A 278 6.50 -65.69 36.47
CA LEU A 278 6.66 -66.28 35.14
C LEU A 278 5.52 -65.92 34.20
N ALA A 279 4.27 -66.01 34.68
CA ALA A 279 3.10 -65.59 33.90
C ALA A 279 3.16 -64.11 33.51
N ALA A 280 3.67 -63.25 34.40
CA ALA A 280 3.90 -61.85 34.09
C ALA A 280 5.00 -61.65 33.04
N VAL A 281 6.07 -62.47 33.03
CA VAL A 281 7.10 -62.44 31.96
C VAL A 281 6.49 -62.84 30.62
N ASP A 282 5.71 -63.91 30.58
CA ASP A 282 5.09 -64.38 29.33
C ASP A 282 4.03 -63.39 28.80
N ALA A 283 3.36 -62.69 29.71
CA ALA A 283 2.45 -61.59 29.38
C ALA A 283 3.17 -60.28 28.98
N GLY A 284 4.51 -60.25 28.94
CA GLY A 284 5.29 -59.04 28.64
C GLY A 284 5.24 -57.96 29.74
N GLN A 285 4.71 -58.29 30.92
CA GLN A 285 4.53 -57.40 32.06
C GLN A 285 5.81 -57.32 32.91
N GLY A 286 6.94 -56.98 32.28
CA GLY A 286 8.27 -56.99 32.89
C GLY A 286 8.35 -56.28 34.26
N SER A 287 7.67 -55.15 34.44
CA SER A 287 7.64 -54.44 35.74
C SER A 287 6.95 -55.20 36.86
N LYS A 288 5.85 -55.92 36.58
CA LYS A 288 5.12 -56.74 37.55
C LYS A 288 5.87 -58.05 37.82
N ALA A 289 6.43 -58.64 36.76
CA ALA A 289 7.27 -59.82 36.83
C ALA A 289 8.48 -59.62 37.73
N VAL A 290 9.17 -58.47 37.64
CA VAL A 290 10.34 -58.18 38.49
C VAL A 290 9.99 -58.28 39.98
N ALA A 291 8.85 -57.73 40.42
CA ALA A 291 8.48 -57.72 41.84
C ALA A 291 8.21 -59.13 42.38
N GLU A 292 7.46 -59.95 41.63
CA GLU A 292 7.12 -61.32 42.06
C GLU A 292 8.29 -62.29 41.89
N LEU A 293 9.08 -62.17 40.82
CA LEU A 293 10.30 -62.97 40.63
C LEU A 293 11.39 -62.61 41.63
N GLN A 294 11.49 -61.35 42.09
CA GLN A 294 12.39 -61.01 43.20
C GLN A 294 12.00 -61.75 44.48
N LYS A 295 10.70 -61.84 44.80
CA LYS A 295 10.23 -62.63 45.95
C LYS A 295 10.54 -64.11 45.76
N ALA A 296 10.29 -64.67 44.58
CA ALA A 296 10.61 -66.07 44.25
C ALA A 296 12.11 -66.37 44.38
N VAL A 297 12.97 -65.53 43.80
CA VAL A 297 14.44 -65.65 43.88
C VAL A 297 14.94 -65.42 45.31
N SER A 298 14.26 -64.62 46.13
CA SER A 298 14.60 -64.44 47.54
C SER A 298 14.22 -65.64 48.42
N ALA A 299 13.15 -66.35 48.07
CA ALA A 299 12.72 -67.55 48.76
C ALA A 299 13.56 -68.78 48.36
N ASN A 300 14.02 -68.86 47.11
CA ASN A 300 14.95 -69.88 46.64
C ASN A 300 16.04 -69.28 45.75
N HIS A 301 17.20 -68.99 46.35
CA HIS A 301 18.34 -68.41 45.63
C HIS A 301 19.01 -69.32 44.60
N ALA A 302 18.72 -70.64 44.63
CA ALA A 302 19.27 -71.64 43.72
C ALA A 302 18.35 -71.94 42.52
N ASP A 303 17.17 -71.31 42.43
CA ASP A 303 16.25 -71.50 41.31
C ASP A 303 16.74 -70.77 40.06
N SER A 304 17.54 -71.47 39.24
CA SER A 304 18.11 -70.94 37.99
C SER A 304 17.03 -70.43 37.02
N GLU A 305 15.86 -71.07 36.99
CA GLU A 305 14.74 -70.65 36.15
C GLU A 305 14.13 -69.34 36.62
N ALA A 306 13.91 -69.17 37.93
CA ALA A 306 13.41 -67.91 38.49
C ALA A 306 14.42 -66.76 38.32
N VAL A 307 15.73 -67.03 38.44
CA VAL A 307 16.80 -66.05 38.22
C VAL A 307 16.89 -65.66 36.73
N GLY A 308 16.82 -66.64 35.82
CA GLY A 308 16.80 -66.38 34.38
C GLY A 308 15.55 -65.62 33.93
N ALA A 309 14.38 -65.98 34.47
CA ALA A 309 13.14 -65.25 34.25
C ALA A 309 13.20 -63.82 34.80
N LEU A 310 13.88 -63.59 35.93
CA LEU A 310 14.11 -62.24 36.46
C LEU A 310 14.99 -61.42 35.52
N GLY A 311 16.01 -62.04 34.91
CA GLY A 311 16.79 -61.43 33.83
C GLY A 311 15.94 -61.07 32.61
N GLN A 312 15.02 -61.95 32.21
CA GLN A 312 14.07 -61.69 31.13
C GLN A 312 13.10 -60.55 31.47
N ALA A 313 12.62 -60.48 32.71
CA ALA A 313 11.76 -59.41 33.20
C ALA A 313 12.48 -58.04 33.17
N TYR A 314 13.76 -57.99 33.58
CA TYR A 314 14.59 -56.79 33.44
C TYR A 314 14.82 -56.41 31.98
N SER A 315 15.06 -57.38 31.10
CA SER A 315 15.19 -57.16 29.65
C SER A 315 13.90 -56.55 29.06
N GLN A 316 12.72 -57.04 29.46
CA GLN A 316 11.42 -56.51 29.04
C GLN A 316 11.15 -55.09 29.59
N LYS A 317 11.64 -54.79 30.79
CA LYS A 317 11.58 -53.45 31.39
C LYS A 317 12.56 -52.46 30.72
N GLY A 318 13.47 -52.93 29.87
CA GLY A 318 14.54 -52.13 29.27
C GLY A 318 15.75 -51.92 30.18
N ASP A 319 15.80 -52.55 31.35
CA ASP A 319 16.96 -52.51 32.26
C ASP A 319 17.99 -53.57 31.84
N ARG A 320 18.66 -53.27 30.73
CA ARG A 320 19.63 -54.18 30.08
C ARG A 320 20.80 -54.52 31.00
N ALA A 321 21.25 -53.59 31.83
CA ALA A 321 22.35 -53.81 32.76
C ALA A 321 22.02 -54.86 33.83
N ARG A 322 20.83 -54.76 34.46
CA ARG A 322 20.40 -55.79 35.42
C ARG A 322 20.05 -57.10 34.74
N ALA A 323 19.49 -57.06 33.53
CA ALA A 323 19.20 -58.26 32.75
C ALA A 323 20.47 -59.09 32.48
N VAL A 324 21.53 -58.46 31.98
CA VAL A 324 22.85 -59.08 31.74
C VAL A 324 23.35 -59.79 33.01
N ALA A 325 23.36 -59.09 34.15
CA ALA A 325 23.84 -59.64 35.41
C ALA A 325 23.01 -60.86 35.88
N GLN A 326 21.69 -60.84 35.70
CA GLN A 326 20.85 -61.98 36.09
C GLN A 326 20.98 -63.16 35.14
N PHE A 327 21.14 -62.95 33.83
CA PHE A 327 21.38 -64.06 32.89
C PHE A 327 22.74 -64.73 33.15
N GLU A 328 23.80 -63.95 33.39
CA GLU A 328 25.10 -64.49 33.80
C GLU A 328 24.99 -65.34 35.07
N LYS A 329 24.20 -64.86 36.05
CA LYS A 329 23.93 -65.59 37.29
C LYS A 329 23.13 -66.87 37.06
N ALA A 330 22.08 -66.85 36.23
CA ALA A 330 21.29 -68.03 35.92
C ALA A 330 22.12 -69.14 35.25
N ILE A 331 22.96 -68.74 34.27
CA ILE A 331 23.88 -69.67 33.57
C ILE A 331 24.90 -70.27 34.53
N ALA A 332 25.38 -69.50 35.51
CA ALA A 332 26.32 -69.99 36.53
C ALA A 332 25.67 -70.94 37.56
N LEU A 333 24.39 -70.73 37.89
CA LEU A 333 23.67 -71.54 38.88
C LEU A 333 23.29 -72.93 38.37
N ASP A 334 22.93 -73.06 37.08
CA ASP A 334 22.65 -74.35 36.45
C ASP A 334 23.25 -74.41 35.03
N PRO A 335 24.52 -74.85 34.91
CA PRO A 335 25.21 -74.91 33.62
C PRO A 335 24.65 -75.92 32.62
N GLN A 336 23.79 -76.86 33.05
CA GLN A 336 23.20 -77.91 32.20
C GLN A 336 21.68 -77.77 32.02
N SER A 337 21.11 -76.63 32.44
CA SER A 337 19.67 -76.35 32.32
C SER A 337 19.17 -76.42 30.87
N ASP A 338 17.98 -76.97 30.66
CA ASP A 338 17.26 -76.92 29.39
C ASP A 338 17.05 -75.48 28.88
N ASN A 339 17.01 -74.51 29.80
CA ASN A 339 16.86 -73.08 29.50
C ASN A 339 18.17 -72.36 29.15
N ARG A 340 19.34 -73.03 29.19
CA ARG A 340 20.64 -72.39 28.97
C ARG A 340 20.74 -71.67 27.62
N GLY A 341 20.37 -72.34 26.53
CA GLY A 341 20.46 -71.75 25.18
C GLY A 341 19.62 -70.48 25.04
N LYS A 342 18.48 -70.42 25.76
CA LYS A 342 17.62 -69.23 25.86
C LYS A 342 18.35 -68.10 26.61
N TRP A 343 19.00 -68.38 27.75
CA TRP A 343 19.74 -67.38 28.52
C TRP A 343 20.97 -66.85 27.78
N ASP A 344 21.75 -67.70 27.12
CA ASP A 344 22.92 -67.29 26.33
C ASP A 344 22.52 -66.35 25.18
N SER A 345 21.42 -66.67 24.48
CA SER A 345 20.87 -65.82 23.41
C SER A 345 20.41 -64.45 23.95
N LEU A 346 19.63 -64.45 25.03
CA LEU A 346 19.16 -63.21 25.65
C LEU A 346 20.30 -62.36 26.22
N LEU A 347 21.33 -62.98 26.80
CA LEU A 347 22.53 -62.31 27.29
C LEU A 347 23.27 -61.59 26.15
N LYS A 348 23.49 -62.27 25.02
CA LYS A 348 24.15 -61.68 23.84
C LYS A 348 23.40 -60.45 23.34
N VAL A 349 22.09 -60.56 23.14
CA VAL A 349 21.24 -59.44 22.66
C VAL A 349 21.24 -58.28 23.66
N ASN A 350 21.08 -58.56 24.95
CA ASN A 350 21.05 -57.51 25.97
C ASN A 350 22.41 -56.80 26.10
N ARG A 351 23.53 -57.51 25.98
CA ARG A 351 24.88 -56.91 26.04
C ARG A 351 25.17 -56.04 24.81
N TYR A 352 24.74 -56.45 23.62
CA TYR A 352 24.81 -55.62 22.41
C TYR A 352 24.09 -54.29 22.60
N TRP A 353 22.79 -54.33 22.94
CA TRP A 353 21.98 -53.12 23.09
C TRP A 353 22.41 -52.24 24.28
N LEU A 354 22.98 -52.83 25.34
CA LEU A 354 23.58 -52.08 26.44
C LEU A 354 24.78 -51.24 25.96
N LEU A 355 25.64 -51.81 25.11
CA LEU A 355 26.79 -51.07 24.55
C LEU A 355 26.33 -49.97 23.59
N ILE A 356 25.31 -50.20 22.76
CA ILE A 356 24.69 -49.14 21.94
C ILE A 356 24.18 -48.00 22.84
N GLN A 357 23.44 -48.31 23.90
CA GLN A 357 22.91 -47.31 24.83
C GLN A 357 24.03 -46.52 25.54
N GLN A 358 25.13 -47.17 25.92
CA GLN A 358 26.29 -46.51 26.50
C GLN A 358 27.00 -45.60 25.49
N GLY A 359 27.08 -46.02 24.22
CA GLY A 359 27.57 -45.19 23.11
C GLY A 359 26.73 -43.92 22.93
N ASP A 360 25.40 -44.07 22.84
CA ASP A 360 24.47 -42.96 22.66
C ASP A 360 24.52 -41.97 23.84
N ALA A 361 24.63 -42.48 25.07
CA ALA A 361 24.78 -41.67 26.27
C ALA A 361 26.10 -40.88 26.26
N ALA A 362 27.21 -41.49 25.81
CA ALA A 362 28.49 -40.82 25.67
C ALA A 362 28.44 -39.71 24.60
N LEU A 363 27.73 -39.90 23.48
CA LEU A 363 27.50 -38.83 22.49
C LEU A 363 26.69 -37.67 23.06
N LYS A 364 25.61 -37.95 23.79
CA LYS A 364 24.82 -36.91 24.47
C LYS A 364 25.63 -36.13 25.51
N ALA A 365 26.59 -36.78 26.16
CA ALA A 365 27.53 -36.16 27.09
C ALA A 365 28.70 -35.44 26.38
N ASN A 366 28.66 -35.30 25.05
CA ASN A 366 29.69 -34.68 24.22
C ASN A 366 31.07 -35.36 24.32
N ASN A 367 31.10 -36.69 24.53
CA ASN A 367 32.31 -37.52 24.58
C ASN A 367 32.35 -38.56 23.44
N PRO A 368 32.65 -38.13 22.20
CA PRO A 368 32.57 -39.00 21.03
C PRO A 368 33.64 -40.10 20.98
N ALA A 369 34.79 -39.90 21.61
CA ALA A 369 35.85 -40.92 21.66
C ALA A 369 35.45 -42.13 22.51
N GLN A 370 34.74 -41.89 23.62
CA GLN A 370 34.20 -42.96 24.45
C GLN A 370 33.02 -43.66 23.77
N ALA A 371 32.16 -42.90 23.08
CA ALA A 371 31.07 -43.46 22.29
C ALA A 371 31.56 -44.43 21.21
N GLU A 372 32.59 -44.01 20.46
CA GLU A 372 33.22 -44.83 19.42
C GLU A 372 33.68 -46.19 19.96
N ARG A 373 34.32 -46.22 21.14
CA ARG A 373 34.73 -47.49 21.78
C ARG A 373 33.56 -48.40 22.09
N TYR A 374 32.45 -47.87 22.63
CA TYR A 374 31.27 -48.67 22.95
C TYR A 374 30.61 -49.24 21.69
N TYR A 375 30.46 -48.45 20.63
CA TYR A 375 29.91 -48.96 19.36
C TYR A 375 30.82 -50.00 18.71
N GLN A 376 32.14 -49.85 18.82
CA GLN A 376 33.09 -50.83 18.30
C GLN A 376 33.02 -52.15 19.07
N GLN A 377 32.84 -52.10 20.40
CA GLN A 377 32.55 -53.28 21.21
C GLN A 377 31.21 -53.91 20.86
N ALA A 378 30.15 -53.11 20.64
CA ALA A 378 28.84 -53.62 20.22
C ALA A 378 28.96 -54.38 18.89
N ARG A 379 29.68 -53.81 17.92
CA ARG A 379 29.95 -54.43 16.62
C ARG A 379 30.70 -55.76 16.72
N ASN A 380 31.53 -55.95 17.75
CA ASN A 380 32.21 -57.23 17.99
C ASN A 380 31.28 -58.31 18.55
N ILE A 381 30.18 -57.92 19.21
CA ILE A 381 29.15 -58.86 19.73
C ILE A 381 28.20 -59.27 18.61
N ASP A 382 27.75 -58.30 17.81
CA ASP A 382 26.91 -58.52 16.66
C ASP A 382 27.34 -57.58 15.52
N ASN A 383 27.82 -58.17 14.43
CA ASN A 383 28.28 -57.45 13.24
C ASN A 383 27.22 -57.42 12.12
N THR A 384 26.04 -57.99 12.36
CA THR A 384 24.95 -58.08 11.38
C THR A 384 23.98 -56.89 11.49
N ASP A 385 23.93 -56.22 12.64
CA ASP A 385 23.05 -55.09 12.90
C ASP A 385 23.68 -53.73 12.52
N SER A 386 22.87 -52.82 11.94
CA SER A 386 23.33 -51.53 11.41
C SER A 386 23.56 -50.44 12.46
N TYR A 387 23.00 -50.55 13.68
CA TYR A 387 23.03 -49.49 14.70
C TYR A 387 24.42 -49.24 15.29
N ALA A 388 25.25 -50.29 15.43
CA ALA A 388 26.64 -50.11 15.84
C ALA A 388 27.45 -49.29 14.81
N VAL A 389 27.18 -49.49 13.52
CA VAL A 389 27.85 -48.76 12.42
C VAL A 389 27.29 -47.35 12.29
N LEU A 390 25.98 -47.18 12.48
CA LEU A 390 25.34 -45.86 12.58
C LEU A 390 25.96 -45.01 13.70
N GLY A 391 26.09 -45.58 14.91
CA GLY A 391 26.69 -44.89 16.06
C GLY A 391 28.15 -44.48 15.85
N LEU A 392 28.95 -45.29 15.11
CA LEU A 392 30.29 -44.90 14.68
C LEU A 392 30.25 -43.69 13.73
N GLY A 393 29.24 -43.61 12.85
CA GLY A 393 28.98 -42.45 12.00
C GLY A 393 28.61 -41.21 12.81
N ASP A 394 27.71 -41.34 13.79
CA ASP A 394 27.30 -40.25 14.68
C ASP A 394 28.48 -39.75 15.53
N ALA A 395 29.34 -40.64 16.02
CA ALA A 395 30.55 -40.28 16.75
C ALA A 395 31.56 -39.53 15.87
N ALA A 396 31.73 -39.94 14.61
CA ALA A 396 32.57 -39.23 13.64
C ALA A 396 32.00 -37.84 13.31
N ALA A 397 30.68 -37.73 13.11
CA ALA A 397 30.00 -36.47 12.85
C ALA A 397 30.14 -35.49 14.04
N ALA A 398 30.01 -35.98 15.28
CA ALA A 398 30.24 -35.18 16.49
C ALA A 398 31.70 -34.70 16.63
N ARG A 399 32.68 -35.44 16.09
CA ARG A 399 34.09 -35.02 15.99
C ARG A 399 34.37 -34.07 14.81
N LYS A 400 33.34 -33.70 14.03
CA LYS A 400 33.43 -32.94 12.77
C LYS A 400 34.27 -33.65 11.68
N ASP A 401 34.43 -34.96 11.79
CA ASP A 401 35.08 -35.80 10.77
C ASP A 401 34.02 -36.28 9.77
N ASN A 402 33.64 -35.37 8.87
CA ASN A 402 32.56 -35.60 7.90
C ASN A 402 32.89 -36.76 6.93
N ASP A 403 34.16 -36.99 6.61
CA ASP A 403 34.59 -38.05 5.69
C ASP A 403 34.47 -39.45 6.34
N ALA A 404 34.82 -39.58 7.62
CA ALA A 404 34.56 -40.81 8.36
C ALA A 404 33.06 -41.03 8.59
N ALA A 405 32.32 -39.98 8.94
CA ALA A 405 30.87 -40.05 9.15
C ALA A 405 30.12 -40.51 7.89
N GLU A 406 30.44 -39.91 6.73
CA GLU A 406 29.85 -40.28 5.44
C GLU A 406 30.11 -41.76 5.10
N ARG A 407 31.33 -42.26 5.33
CA ARG A 407 31.67 -43.68 5.10
C ARG A 407 30.85 -44.62 5.97
N TYR A 408 30.71 -44.31 7.26
CA TYR A 408 29.94 -45.13 8.19
C TYR A 408 28.44 -45.07 7.91
N TYR A 409 27.86 -43.91 7.61
CA TYR A 409 26.43 -43.82 7.25
C TYR A 409 26.13 -44.57 5.94
N ARG A 410 27.00 -44.47 4.92
CA ARG A 410 26.87 -45.29 3.70
C ARG A 410 27.03 -46.78 3.96
N GLN A 411 27.83 -47.17 4.95
CA GLN A 411 27.93 -48.57 5.36
C GLN A 411 26.67 -49.04 6.09
N ALA A 412 26.13 -48.24 7.01
CA ALA A 412 24.88 -48.53 7.70
C ALA A 412 23.72 -48.68 6.70
N LEU A 413 23.63 -47.83 5.67
CA LEU A 413 22.63 -47.95 4.60
C LEU A 413 22.81 -49.16 3.67
N ARG A 414 24.04 -49.67 3.53
CA ARG A 414 24.28 -50.92 2.81
C ARG A 414 23.83 -52.14 3.61
N MET A 415 23.90 -52.06 4.94
CA MET A 415 23.44 -53.12 5.86
C MET A 415 21.92 -53.09 6.03
N ASP A 416 21.36 -51.89 6.15
CA ASP A 416 19.92 -51.64 6.27
C ASP A 416 19.56 -50.41 5.44
N SER A 417 19.01 -50.64 4.24
CA SER A 417 18.59 -49.58 3.33
C SER A 417 17.42 -48.74 3.87
N GLY A 418 16.72 -49.22 4.89
CA GLY A 418 15.63 -48.53 5.58
C GLY A 418 16.06 -47.63 6.73
N ASN A 419 17.35 -47.60 7.11
CA ASN A 419 17.82 -46.86 8.28
C ASN A 419 17.71 -45.32 8.10
N SER A 420 16.62 -44.74 8.61
CA SER A 420 16.31 -43.32 8.49
C SER A 420 17.35 -42.40 9.15
N ASN A 421 18.01 -42.85 10.21
CA ASN A 421 19.01 -42.06 10.92
C ASN A 421 20.28 -41.90 10.09
N ALA A 422 20.70 -42.96 9.37
CA ALA A 422 21.82 -42.87 8.44
C ALA A 422 21.51 -41.97 7.22
N VAL A 423 20.27 -42.02 6.69
CA VAL A 423 19.81 -41.09 5.63
C VAL A 423 19.87 -39.64 6.12
N ARG A 424 19.37 -39.37 7.34
CA ARG A 424 19.38 -38.05 7.95
C ARG A 424 20.81 -37.55 8.20
N GLY A 425 21.71 -38.40 8.69
CA GLY A 425 23.13 -38.10 8.87
C GLY A 425 23.79 -37.64 7.57
N LEU A 426 23.57 -38.36 6.47
CA LEU A 426 24.07 -37.97 5.14
C LEU A 426 23.43 -36.69 4.61
N ALA A 427 22.11 -36.53 4.76
CA ALA A 427 21.41 -35.32 4.32
C ALA A 427 21.94 -34.06 5.03
N ASN A 428 22.22 -34.16 6.33
CA ASN A 428 22.82 -33.07 7.10
C ASN A 428 24.26 -32.74 6.67
N ILE A 429 25.09 -33.76 6.42
CA ILE A 429 26.46 -33.57 5.92
C ILE A 429 26.44 -32.87 4.55
N TYR A 430 25.59 -33.32 3.62
CA TYR A 430 25.52 -32.72 2.30
C TYR A 430 24.93 -31.32 2.32
N ARG A 431 23.92 -31.04 3.16
CA ARG A 431 23.38 -29.69 3.36
C ARG A 431 24.44 -28.71 3.86
N ALA A 432 25.30 -29.15 4.79
CA ALA A 432 26.39 -28.33 5.30
C ALA A 432 27.48 -28.06 4.26
N GLN A 433 27.60 -28.88 3.21
CA GLN A 433 28.55 -28.68 2.12
C GLN A 433 27.99 -27.76 1.02
N SER A 434 26.81 -28.09 0.47
CA SER A 434 26.07 -27.20 -0.43
C SER A 434 24.60 -27.63 -0.60
N PRO A 435 23.66 -26.69 -0.83
CA PRO A 435 22.25 -27.00 -1.12
C PRO A 435 22.06 -27.91 -2.34
N GLU A 436 22.91 -27.77 -3.36
CA GLU A 436 22.84 -28.55 -4.59
C GLU A 436 23.20 -30.01 -4.34
N LYS A 437 24.26 -30.26 -3.55
CA LYS A 437 24.69 -31.61 -3.20
C LYS A 437 23.64 -32.33 -2.33
N ALA A 438 23.02 -31.60 -1.40
CA ALA A 438 21.90 -32.12 -0.61
C ALA A 438 20.70 -32.47 -1.50
N SER A 439 20.33 -31.60 -2.43
CA SER A 439 19.21 -31.81 -3.35
C SER A 439 19.42 -33.04 -4.25
N GLN A 440 20.62 -33.21 -4.80
CA GLN A 440 20.98 -34.40 -5.60
C GLN A 440 20.88 -35.68 -4.79
N PHE A 441 21.36 -35.67 -3.55
CA PHE A 441 21.22 -36.82 -2.65
C PHE A 441 19.75 -37.13 -2.37
N ILE A 442 18.94 -36.14 -1.99
CA ILE A 442 17.50 -36.31 -1.73
C ILE A 442 16.80 -36.90 -2.95
N GLN A 443 17.13 -36.42 -4.16
CA GLN A 443 16.57 -36.95 -5.41
C GLN A 443 16.92 -38.42 -5.65
N SER A 444 18.08 -38.89 -5.19
CA SER A 444 18.50 -40.30 -5.31
C SER A 444 17.77 -41.25 -4.35
N LEU A 445 17.09 -40.73 -3.32
CA LEU A 445 16.41 -41.54 -2.30
C LEU A 445 15.06 -42.09 -2.78
N SER A 446 14.69 -43.27 -2.26
CA SER A 446 13.35 -43.85 -2.42
C SER A 446 12.27 -43.03 -1.70
N ALA A 447 10.99 -43.23 -2.06
CA ALA A 447 9.87 -42.51 -1.44
C ALA A 447 9.78 -42.71 0.09
N SER A 448 10.15 -43.90 0.60
CA SER A 448 10.16 -44.15 2.04
C SER A 448 11.29 -43.41 2.76
N GLN A 449 12.47 -43.35 2.14
CA GLN A 449 13.64 -42.64 2.69
C GLN A 449 13.44 -41.12 2.66
N ARG A 450 12.89 -40.56 1.58
CA ARG A 450 12.59 -39.12 1.51
C ARG A 450 11.62 -38.67 2.59
N ARG A 451 10.56 -39.45 2.86
CA ARG A 451 9.62 -39.14 3.96
C ARG A 451 10.30 -38.99 5.33
N SER A 452 11.42 -39.67 5.55
CA SER A 452 12.16 -39.59 6.81
C SER A 452 12.97 -38.30 6.99
N ILE A 453 13.13 -37.50 5.93
CA ILE A 453 13.87 -36.23 5.91
C ILE A 453 13.09 -35.09 5.23
N ASP A 454 11.76 -35.20 5.17
CA ASP A 454 10.86 -34.22 4.54
C ASP A 454 11.03 -32.81 5.15
N ASP A 455 11.36 -32.73 6.44
CA ASP A 455 11.72 -31.47 7.11
C ASP A 455 12.95 -30.78 6.48
N ILE A 456 13.97 -31.55 6.11
CA ILE A 456 15.20 -31.05 5.47
C ILE A 456 14.90 -30.62 4.03
N GLU A 457 14.12 -31.42 3.28
CA GLU A 457 13.72 -31.12 1.90
C GLU A 457 12.88 -29.82 1.82
N ARG A 458 11.92 -29.64 2.74
CA ARG A 458 11.13 -28.40 2.84
C ARG A 458 11.98 -27.18 3.18
N SER A 459 12.94 -27.32 4.10
CA SER A 459 13.85 -26.23 4.48
C SER A 459 14.67 -25.75 3.28
N LEU A 460 15.29 -26.67 2.54
CA LEU A 460 16.07 -26.38 1.35
C LEU A 460 15.23 -25.69 0.26
N THR A 461 14.00 -26.18 0.05
CA THR A 461 13.06 -25.58 -0.90
C THR A 461 12.69 -24.15 -0.50
N ASN A 462 12.46 -23.89 0.79
CA ASN A 462 12.15 -22.56 1.30
C ASN A 462 13.32 -21.58 1.13
N GLU A 463 14.55 -22.01 1.39
CA GLU A 463 15.77 -21.21 1.16
C GLU A 463 15.93 -20.82 -0.32
N GLN A 464 15.76 -21.78 -1.23
CA GLN A 464 15.84 -21.53 -2.67
C GLN A 464 14.77 -20.53 -3.15
N LEU A 465 13.52 -20.71 -2.72
CA LEU A 465 12.43 -19.78 -3.03
C LEU A 465 12.67 -18.39 -2.42
N SER A 466 13.30 -18.31 -1.24
CA SER A 466 13.65 -17.03 -0.62
C SER A 466 14.61 -16.23 -1.51
N ALA A 467 15.68 -16.86 -1.99
CA ALA A 467 16.66 -16.22 -2.87
C ALA A 467 16.03 -15.78 -4.20
N GLN A 468 15.10 -16.59 -4.75
CA GLN A 468 14.38 -16.24 -5.96
C GLN A 468 13.45 -15.03 -5.77
N ALA A 469 12.71 -14.97 -4.64
CA ALA A 469 11.85 -13.83 -4.34
C ALA A 469 12.66 -12.54 -4.22
N GLU A 470 13.77 -12.56 -3.49
CA GLU A 470 14.66 -11.40 -3.31
C GLU A 470 15.24 -10.90 -4.64
N GLN A 471 15.62 -11.81 -5.54
CA GLN A 471 16.07 -11.42 -6.88
C GLN A 471 14.99 -10.69 -7.69
N LEU A 472 13.72 -11.10 -7.56
CA LEU A 472 12.59 -10.46 -8.23
C LEU A 472 12.23 -9.11 -7.61
N GLU A 473 12.30 -9.01 -6.28
CA GLU A 473 12.14 -7.75 -5.53
C GLU A 473 13.17 -6.71 -6.02
N ASN A 474 14.44 -7.08 -6.13
CA ASN A 474 15.52 -6.20 -6.61
C ASN A 474 15.36 -5.75 -8.08
N GLN A 475 14.57 -6.47 -8.87
CA GLN A 475 14.22 -6.11 -10.25
C GLN A 475 12.93 -5.26 -10.36
N GLY A 476 12.29 -4.92 -9.23
CA GLY A 476 11.01 -4.24 -9.20
C GLY A 476 9.81 -5.10 -9.64
N LYS A 477 9.97 -6.41 -9.76
CA LYS A 477 8.93 -7.35 -10.22
C LYS A 477 8.09 -7.90 -9.06
N TYR A 478 7.48 -7.01 -8.28
CA TYR A 478 6.80 -7.34 -7.02
C TYR A 478 5.64 -8.34 -7.16
N ALA A 479 4.88 -8.30 -8.26
CA ALA A 479 3.80 -9.26 -8.49
C ALA A 479 4.31 -10.71 -8.64
N GLN A 480 5.49 -10.89 -9.24
CA GLN A 480 6.13 -12.21 -9.38
C GLN A 480 6.75 -12.65 -8.06
N ALA A 481 7.39 -11.72 -7.32
CA ALA A 481 7.91 -11.98 -5.99
C ALA A 481 6.80 -12.46 -5.04
N ALA A 482 5.63 -11.80 -5.04
CA ALA A 482 4.48 -12.20 -4.25
C ALA A 482 4.02 -13.64 -4.55
N GLU A 483 4.08 -14.10 -5.80
CA GLU A 483 3.73 -15.48 -6.14
C GLU A 483 4.74 -16.49 -5.57
N ILE A 484 6.04 -16.14 -5.55
CA ILE A 484 7.05 -16.95 -4.88
C ILE A 484 6.81 -16.97 -3.36
N GLN A 485 6.52 -15.83 -2.74
CA GLN A 485 6.22 -15.76 -1.31
C GLN A 485 4.94 -16.56 -0.94
N ARG A 486 3.92 -16.63 -1.81
CA ARG A 486 2.75 -17.50 -1.60
C ARG A 486 3.14 -18.98 -1.54
N ARG A 487 4.04 -19.43 -2.42
CA ARG A 487 4.57 -20.80 -2.40
C ARG A 487 5.35 -21.08 -1.12
N ARG A 488 6.16 -20.12 -0.66
CA ARG A 488 6.88 -20.22 0.62
C ARG A 488 5.92 -20.31 1.81
N LEU A 489 4.87 -19.49 1.82
CA LEU A 489 3.86 -19.52 2.89
C LEU A 489 3.07 -20.83 2.89
N ALA A 490 2.86 -21.47 1.72
CA ALA A 490 2.27 -22.80 1.63
C ALA A 490 3.16 -23.90 2.23
N LEU A 491 4.50 -23.74 2.16
CA LEU A 491 5.46 -24.66 2.80
C LEU A 491 5.57 -24.43 4.32
N SER A 492 5.30 -23.22 4.80
CA SER A 492 5.35 -22.86 6.22
C SER A 492 4.14 -22.00 6.63
N PRO A 493 2.94 -22.61 6.72
CA PRO A 493 1.72 -21.86 7.06
C PRO A 493 1.82 -21.19 8.43
N GLY A 494 1.52 -19.89 8.49
CA GLY A 494 1.56 -19.10 9.74
C GLY A 494 2.92 -18.52 10.12
N ASP A 495 3.92 -18.62 9.23
CA ASP A 495 5.20 -17.93 9.40
C ASP A 495 5.02 -16.40 9.30
N VAL A 496 5.45 -15.69 10.34
CA VAL A 496 5.26 -14.24 10.48
C VAL A 496 6.03 -13.46 9.40
N TRP A 497 7.28 -13.83 9.17
CA TRP A 497 8.20 -13.07 8.32
C TRP A 497 7.91 -13.30 6.83
N ILE A 498 7.52 -14.52 6.44
CA ILE A 498 7.04 -14.81 5.08
C ILE A 498 5.73 -14.05 4.82
N THR A 499 4.82 -14.01 5.80
CA THR A 499 3.56 -13.28 5.68
C THR A 499 3.77 -11.78 5.52
N TYR A 500 4.72 -11.21 6.29
CA TYR A 500 5.15 -9.82 6.15
C TYR A 500 5.75 -9.52 4.78
N ARG A 501 6.71 -10.33 4.32
CA ARG A 501 7.35 -10.18 2.99
C ARG A 501 6.31 -10.26 1.87
N LEU A 502 5.42 -11.25 1.91
CA LEU A 502 4.29 -11.37 0.96
C LEU A 502 3.41 -10.13 0.97
N SER A 503 3.04 -9.62 2.15
CA SER A 503 2.18 -8.44 2.27
C SER A 503 2.85 -7.19 1.70
N ARG A 504 4.15 -7.01 1.94
CA ARG A 504 4.95 -5.93 1.35
C ARG A 504 4.98 -6.03 -0.18
N ASP A 505 5.26 -7.21 -0.73
CA ASP A 505 5.32 -7.40 -2.18
C ASP A 505 3.94 -7.19 -2.86
N LEU A 506 2.85 -7.62 -2.22
CA LEU A 506 1.49 -7.35 -2.67
C LEU A 506 1.15 -5.86 -2.66
N TYR A 507 1.57 -5.15 -1.62
CA TYR A 507 1.36 -3.70 -1.52
C TYR A 507 2.10 -2.96 -2.63
N SER A 508 3.39 -3.28 -2.85
CA SER A 508 4.22 -2.71 -3.93
C SER A 508 3.71 -3.09 -5.33
N ALA A 509 3.03 -4.23 -5.48
CA ALA A 509 2.35 -4.63 -6.72
C ALA A 509 0.97 -3.95 -6.93
N GLY A 510 0.56 -3.03 -6.04
CA GLY A 510 -0.72 -2.32 -6.10
C GLY A 510 -1.92 -3.09 -5.54
N GLN A 511 -1.72 -4.31 -4.99
CA GLN A 511 -2.77 -5.18 -4.44
C GLN A 511 -3.01 -4.95 -2.94
N ARG A 512 -3.24 -3.69 -2.54
CA ARG A 512 -3.30 -3.25 -1.14
C ARG A 512 -4.31 -4.02 -0.28
N SER A 513 -5.51 -4.27 -0.81
CA SER A 513 -6.58 -4.95 -0.07
C SER A 513 -6.23 -6.38 0.33
N GLN A 514 -5.44 -7.08 -0.50
CA GLN A 514 -4.99 -8.44 -0.21
C GLN A 514 -3.91 -8.42 0.88
N ALA A 515 -2.95 -7.49 0.79
CA ALA A 515 -1.90 -7.30 1.78
C ALA A 515 -2.49 -6.99 3.18
N ASP A 516 -3.44 -6.05 3.26
CA ASP A 516 -4.09 -5.68 4.52
C ASP A 516 -4.92 -6.81 5.12
N THR A 517 -5.54 -7.64 4.27
CA THR A 517 -6.30 -8.80 4.72
C THR A 517 -5.37 -9.86 5.30
N LEU A 518 -4.23 -10.09 4.65
CA LEU A 518 -3.23 -11.05 5.08
C LEU A 518 -2.60 -10.66 6.43
N MET A 519 -2.21 -9.39 6.61
CA MET A 519 -1.67 -8.92 7.89
C MET A 519 -2.70 -8.92 9.02
N ARG A 520 -3.98 -8.61 8.72
CA ARG A 520 -5.06 -8.74 9.72
C ARG A 520 -5.33 -10.18 10.12
N GLN A 521 -5.22 -11.12 9.19
CA GLN A 521 -5.33 -12.55 9.51
C GLN A 521 -4.18 -13.01 10.39
N LEU A 522 -2.95 -12.59 10.08
CA LEU A 522 -1.76 -12.87 10.91
C LEU A 522 -1.94 -12.37 12.35
N ALA A 523 -2.38 -11.13 12.52
CA ALA A 523 -2.63 -10.53 13.84
C ALA A 523 -3.71 -11.29 14.63
N ARG A 524 -4.76 -11.78 13.97
CA ARG A 524 -5.82 -12.58 14.63
C ARG A 524 -5.35 -13.97 15.03
N GLN A 525 -4.47 -14.58 14.24
CA GLN A 525 -3.94 -15.91 14.54
C GLN A 525 -2.89 -15.87 15.66
N LYS A 526 -2.13 -14.78 15.78
CA LYS A 526 -1.01 -14.64 16.73
C LYS A 526 -1.04 -13.31 17.51
N PRO A 527 -2.10 -13.04 18.32
CA PRO A 527 -2.32 -11.72 18.93
C PRO A 527 -1.33 -11.36 20.06
N SER A 528 -0.54 -12.30 20.55
CA SER A 528 0.44 -12.08 21.65
C SER A 528 1.86 -12.48 21.25
N ASP A 529 2.13 -12.62 19.95
CA ASP A 529 3.46 -12.96 19.43
C ASP A 529 4.22 -11.65 19.14
N PRO A 530 5.34 -11.36 19.84
CA PRO A 530 6.14 -10.16 19.61
C PRO A 530 6.62 -10.00 18.16
N ASP A 531 6.95 -11.10 17.47
CA ASP A 531 7.41 -11.04 16.08
C ASP A 531 6.27 -10.59 15.17
N GLN A 532 5.04 -11.06 15.43
CA GLN A 532 3.87 -10.62 14.67
C GLN A 532 3.59 -9.14 14.88
N VAL A 533 3.59 -8.69 16.14
CA VAL A 533 3.31 -7.29 16.48
C VAL A 533 4.36 -6.38 15.83
N TYR A 534 5.62 -6.78 15.88
CA TYR A 534 6.71 -6.06 15.23
C TYR A 534 6.55 -6.04 13.70
N ALA A 535 6.30 -7.19 13.06
CA ALA A 535 6.11 -7.29 11.62
C ALA A 535 4.89 -6.49 11.12
N SER A 536 3.80 -6.46 11.88
CA SER A 536 2.65 -5.59 11.61
C SER A 536 2.98 -4.11 11.77
N GLY A 537 3.76 -3.75 12.80
CA GLY A 537 4.28 -2.40 12.98
C GLY A 537 5.14 -1.94 11.80
N LEU A 538 6.05 -2.80 11.32
CA LEU A 538 6.89 -2.53 10.13
C LEU A 538 6.04 -2.36 8.86
N TYR A 539 5.04 -3.23 8.67
CA TYR A 539 4.13 -3.13 7.52
C TYR A 539 3.34 -1.81 7.51
N LEU A 540 2.76 -1.44 8.66
CA LEU A 540 1.97 -0.21 8.79
C LEU A 540 2.86 1.03 8.61
N SER A 541 4.03 1.06 9.26
CA SER A 541 4.98 2.18 9.12
C SER A 541 5.52 2.32 7.70
N GLY A 542 5.88 1.21 7.04
CA GLY A 542 6.34 1.21 5.64
C GLY A 542 5.30 1.68 4.62
N ASN A 543 4.04 1.81 5.04
CA ASN A 543 2.91 2.27 4.22
C ASN A 543 2.39 3.66 4.68
N ASP A 544 3.21 4.43 5.39
CA ASP A 544 2.89 5.78 5.93
C ASP A 544 1.74 5.80 6.95
N GLN A 545 1.50 4.68 7.66
CA GLN A 545 0.47 4.55 8.68
C GLN A 545 1.04 4.54 10.11
N ASP A 546 1.96 5.46 10.41
CA ASP A 546 2.74 5.51 11.66
C ASP A 546 1.86 5.50 12.94
N ARG A 547 0.72 6.20 12.96
CA ARG A 547 -0.21 6.16 14.11
C ARG A 547 -0.88 4.81 14.29
N ALA A 548 -1.26 4.16 13.19
CA ALA A 548 -1.83 2.82 13.24
C ALA A 548 -0.76 1.81 13.67
N ALA A 549 0.49 2.00 13.24
CA ALA A 549 1.62 1.21 13.68
C ALA A 549 1.82 1.33 15.20
N LEU A 550 1.90 2.54 15.76
CA LEU A 550 2.00 2.75 17.21
C LEU A 550 0.85 2.11 17.99
N ALA A 551 -0.40 2.34 17.55
CA ALA A 551 -1.57 1.74 18.18
C ALA A 551 -1.54 0.20 18.13
N HIS A 552 -0.99 -0.38 17.07
CA HIS A 552 -0.81 -1.82 16.94
C HIS A 552 0.32 -2.35 17.85
N LEU A 553 1.44 -1.63 17.97
CA LEU A 553 2.52 -1.99 18.90
C LEU A 553 2.02 -2.00 20.36
N ASP A 554 1.19 -1.04 20.74
CA ASP A 554 0.59 -0.92 22.07
C ASP A 554 -0.43 -2.03 22.40
N THR A 555 -0.81 -2.88 21.43
CA THR A 555 -1.62 -4.09 21.72
C THR A 555 -0.84 -5.13 22.52
N LEU A 556 0.49 -5.06 22.48
CA LEU A 556 1.39 -5.91 23.27
C LEU A 556 1.81 -5.16 24.54
N PRO A 557 1.71 -5.77 25.74
CA PRO A 557 2.19 -5.14 26.97
C PRO A 557 3.67 -4.77 26.87
N ARG A 558 4.06 -3.58 27.35
CA ARG A 558 5.46 -3.10 27.27
C ARG A 558 6.49 -4.05 27.87
N SER A 559 6.11 -4.85 28.88
CA SER A 559 6.98 -5.88 29.46
C SER A 559 7.34 -7.03 28.50
N GLN A 560 6.62 -7.16 27.39
CA GLN A 560 6.83 -8.15 26.34
C GLN A 560 7.48 -7.56 25.09
N TRP A 561 7.83 -6.27 25.09
CA TRP A 561 8.53 -5.63 23.98
C TRP A 561 9.97 -6.12 23.93
N ASN A 562 10.43 -6.48 22.73
CA ASN A 562 11.85 -6.68 22.46
C ASN A 562 12.49 -5.35 22.03
N SER A 563 13.83 -5.34 21.90
CA SER A 563 14.59 -4.14 21.49
C SER A 563 14.10 -3.54 20.17
N ASN A 564 13.69 -4.38 19.22
CA ASN A 564 13.26 -3.94 17.89
C ASN A 564 11.90 -3.23 17.93
N ILE A 565 10.96 -3.73 18.74
CA ILE A 565 9.66 -3.07 18.96
C ILE A 565 9.87 -1.72 19.63
N GLN A 566 10.75 -1.67 20.64
CA GLN A 566 11.04 -0.45 21.37
C GLN A 566 11.68 0.62 20.47
N GLU A 567 12.68 0.24 19.67
CA GLU A 567 13.33 1.14 18.70
C GLU A 567 12.33 1.68 17.66
N LEU A 568 11.46 0.81 17.12
CA LEU A 568 10.43 1.22 16.18
C LEU A 568 9.43 2.18 16.83
N ALA A 569 8.95 1.88 18.04
CA ALA A 569 8.02 2.74 18.76
C ALA A 569 8.62 4.11 19.05
N ASP A 570 9.87 4.18 19.54
CA ASP A 570 10.57 5.43 19.83
C ASP A 570 10.70 6.30 18.56
N ARG A 571 11.06 5.69 17.42
CA ARG A 571 11.15 6.39 16.13
C ARG A 571 9.78 6.92 15.68
N LEU A 572 8.74 6.09 15.74
CA LEU A 572 7.38 6.46 15.33
C LEU A 572 6.81 7.56 16.21
N GLN A 573 7.05 7.50 17.52
CA GLN A 573 6.58 8.51 18.45
C GLN A 573 7.29 9.85 18.24
N SER A 574 8.59 9.83 17.96
CA SER A 574 9.35 11.02 17.54
C SER A 574 8.79 11.64 16.25
N ASN A 575 8.48 10.80 15.24
CA ASN A 575 7.84 11.25 13.99
C ASN A 575 6.47 11.90 14.27
N GLN A 576 5.64 11.30 15.11
CA GLN A 576 4.31 11.83 15.44
C GLN A 576 4.37 13.20 16.14
N VAL A 577 5.34 13.41 17.02
CA VAL A 577 5.57 14.71 17.67
C VAL A 577 5.96 15.76 16.64
N LEU A 578 6.92 15.46 15.76
CA LEU A 578 7.33 16.36 14.68
C LEU A 578 6.18 16.66 13.71
N GLU A 579 5.38 15.67 13.33
CA GLU A 579 4.20 15.83 12.47
C GLU A 579 3.16 16.76 13.12
N THR A 580 2.94 16.61 14.43
CA THR A 580 2.02 17.46 15.20
C THR A 580 2.55 18.88 15.33
N ALA A 581 3.84 19.04 15.56
CA ALA A 581 4.49 20.35 15.61
C ALA A 581 4.43 21.05 14.25
N ASN A 582 4.72 20.35 13.14
CA ASN A 582 4.56 20.88 11.79
C ASN A 582 3.12 21.32 11.52
N ARG A 583 2.11 20.50 11.87
CA ARG A 583 0.69 20.89 11.71
C ARG A 583 0.31 22.13 12.53
N LEU A 584 0.84 22.27 13.75
CA LEU A 584 0.63 23.48 14.56
C LEU A 584 1.24 24.71 13.88
N ARG A 585 2.48 24.58 13.38
CA ARG A 585 3.17 25.63 12.62
C ARG A 585 2.40 26.03 11.37
N ASP A 586 1.97 25.06 10.57
CA ASP A 586 1.17 25.28 9.35
C ASP A 586 -0.18 25.97 9.64
N SER A 587 -0.71 25.80 10.86
CA SER A 587 -1.93 26.48 11.33
C SER A 587 -1.70 27.89 11.88
N GLY A 588 -0.48 28.43 11.77
CA GLY A 588 -0.10 29.74 12.30
C GLY A 588 0.24 29.76 13.79
N LYS A 589 0.35 28.59 14.44
CA LYS A 589 0.63 28.43 15.88
C LYS A 589 2.06 27.97 16.13
N GLU A 590 3.02 28.61 15.47
CA GLU A 590 4.43 28.22 15.51
C GLU A 590 5.02 28.23 16.94
N GLN A 591 4.62 29.19 17.78
CA GLN A 591 5.08 29.21 19.18
C GLN A 591 4.60 28.00 19.99
N GLU A 592 3.37 27.53 19.76
CA GLU A 592 2.85 26.30 20.39
C GLU A 592 3.63 25.08 19.87
N ALA A 593 3.97 25.06 18.58
CA ALA A 593 4.78 24.01 17.96
C ALA A 593 6.21 23.95 18.52
N GLU A 594 6.89 25.09 18.63
CA GLU A 594 8.23 25.16 19.22
C GLU A 594 8.22 24.68 20.67
N ASN A 595 7.24 25.10 21.46
CA ASN A 595 7.10 24.67 22.86
C ASN A 595 6.89 23.16 22.96
N LEU A 596 6.08 22.57 22.08
CA LEU A 596 5.88 21.12 22.01
C LEU A 596 7.19 20.37 21.74
N LEU A 597 8.02 20.89 20.83
CA LEU A 597 9.31 20.30 20.49
C LEU A 597 10.33 20.46 21.62
N ARG A 598 10.41 21.63 22.27
CA ARG A 598 11.33 21.90 23.38
C ARG A 598 11.00 21.11 24.66
N GLN A 599 9.76 20.64 24.81
CA GLN A 599 9.35 19.76 25.92
C GLN A 599 9.83 18.30 25.74
N GLN A 600 10.29 17.92 24.55
CA GLN A 600 10.84 16.59 24.32
C GLN A 600 12.26 16.48 24.89
N PRO A 601 12.77 15.26 25.14
CA PRO A 601 14.17 15.04 25.45
C PRO A 601 15.09 15.63 24.37
N THR A 602 16.27 16.11 24.78
CA THR A 602 17.27 16.69 23.86
C THR A 602 17.53 15.77 22.68
N SER A 603 17.28 16.27 21.47
CA SER A 603 17.39 15.51 20.23
C SER A 603 17.97 16.39 19.14
N THR A 604 19.06 15.94 18.51
CA THR A 604 19.68 16.63 17.38
C THR A 604 18.68 16.87 16.25
N ARG A 605 17.78 15.93 15.98
CA ARG A 605 16.73 16.09 14.96
C ARG A 605 15.76 17.23 15.29
N ILE A 606 15.39 17.38 16.56
CA ILE A 606 14.53 18.48 17.02
C ILE A 606 15.27 19.81 16.93
N ASP A 607 16.54 19.86 17.38
CA ASP A 607 17.35 21.08 17.31
C ASP A 607 17.56 21.53 15.86
N LEU A 608 17.86 20.61 14.94
CA LEU A 608 17.96 20.89 13.50
C LEU A 608 16.63 21.40 12.93
N THR A 609 15.50 20.79 13.32
CA THR A 609 14.17 21.25 12.88
C THR A 609 13.87 22.68 13.36
N LEU A 610 14.16 22.99 14.62
CA LEU A 610 13.98 24.33 15.19
C LEU A 610 14.92 25.36 14.52
N ALA A 611 16.15 24.95 14.19
CA ALA A 611 17.10 25.79 13.45
C ALA A 611 16.59 26.10 12.03
N ASP A 612 16.10 25.08 11.31
CA ASP A 612 15.51 25.23 9.98
C ASP A 612 14.30 26.17 10.02
N TRP A 613 13.44 26.05 11.04
CA TRP A 613 12.28 26.93 11.23
C TRP A 613 12.70 28.39 11.49
N ALA A 614 13.70 28.59 12.36
CA ALA A 614 14.27 29.91 12.61
C ALA A 614 14.88 30.52 11.34
N GLN A 615 15.58 29.73 10.52
CA GLN A 615 16.14 30.17 9.25
C GLN A 615 15.04 30.57 8.26
N GLN A 616 13.97 29.77 8.13
CA GLN A 616 12.84 30.05 7.24
C GLN A 616 12.10 31.34 7.58
N ARG A 617 11.99 31.71 8.85
CA ARG A 617 11.40 32.99 9.28
C ARG A 617 12.38 34.17 9.24
N GLY A 618 13.62 33.95 8.78
CA GLY A 618 14.66 34.98 8.70
C GLY A 618 15.38 35.28 10.03
N ASP A 619 15.13 34.51 11.10
CA ASP A 619 15.89 34.61 12.36
C ASP A 619 17.20 33.82 12.25
N LEU A 620 18.10 34.35 11.42
CA LEU A 620 19.39 33.75 11.12
C LEU A 620 20.28 33.62 12.36
N ASN A 621 20.10 34.49 13.37
CA ASN A 621 20.87 34.44 14.60
C ASN A 621 20.48 33.25 15.47
N SER A 622 19.18 33.04 15.70
CA SER A 622 18.70 31.88 16.47
C SER A 622 19.02 30.56 15.75
N ALA A 623 18.88 30.52 14.43
CA ALA A 623 19.25 29.36 13.62
C ALA A 623 20.75 29.05 13.76
N LYS A 624 21.61 30.07 13.61
CA LYS A 624 23.06 29.95 13.78
C LYS A 624 23.45 29.46 15.17
N THR A 625 22.85 29.99 16.23
CA THR A 625 23.11 29.53 17.60
C THR A 625 22.74 28.05 17.76
N THR A 626 21.60 27.63 17.21
CA THR A 626 21.13 26.25 17.31
C THR A 626 22.02 25.28 16.52
N TYR A 627 22.40 25.61 15.28
CA TYR A 627 23.35 24.79 14.52
C TYR A 627 24.73 24.70 15.18
N ASN A 628 25.25 25.80 15.76
CA ASN A 628 26.50 25.75 16.52
C ASN A 628 26.39 24.86 17.77
N ALA A 629 25.25 24.88 18.46
CA ALA A 629 25.02 23.99 19.61
C ALA A 629 25.00 22.52 19.18
N VAL A 630 24.41 22.20 18.02
CA VAL A 630 24.49 20.85 17.43
C VAL A 630 25.95 20.48 17.12
N LEU A 631 26.71 21.36 16.47
CA LEU A 631 28.11 21.09 16.11
C LEU A 631 29.05 20.99 17.32
N GLN A 632 28.71 21.60 18.46
CA GLN A 632 29.47 21.40 19.70
C GLN A 632 29.32 19.96 20.23
N ARG A 633 28.14 19.34 20.04
CA ARG A 633 27.90 17.94 20.45
C ARG A 633 28.36 16.96 19.37
N GLU A 634 28.14 17.30 18.11
CA GLU A 634 28.38 16.48 16.93
C GLU A 634 29.19 17.28 15.88
N PRO A 635 30.53 17.38 16.01
CA PRO A 635 31.36 18.24 15.16
C PRO A 635 31.33 17.90 13.65
N GLN A 636 30.85 16.71 13.29
CA GLN A 636 30.74 16.23 11.91
C GLN A 636 29.28 16.12 11.43
N ASN A 637 28.32 16.73 12.13
CA ASN A 637 26.91 16.69 11.72
C ASN A 637 26.70 17.46 10.40
N GLU A 638 26.43 16.72 9.33
CA GLU A 638 26.36 17.24 7.96
C GLU A 638 25.24 18.30 7.80
N ASP A 639 24.07 18.08 8.40
CA ASP A 639 22.93 18.99 8.32
C ASP A 639 23.21 20.34 9.01
N ALA A 640 23.90 20.33 10.15
CA ALA A 640 24.28 21.56 10.84
C ALA A 640 25.38 22.34 10.12
N ILE A 641 26.36 21.65 9.51
CA ILE A 641 27.39 22.28 8.68
C ILE A 641 26.76 22.95 7.45
N LEU A 642 25.85 22.25 6.76
CA LEU A 642 25.12 22.81 5.64
C LEU A 642 24.18 23.94 6.04
N GLY A 643 23.45 23.81 7.15
CA GLY A 643 22.61 24.88 7.68
C GLY A 643 23.40 26.17 7.94
N LEU A 644 24.59 26.07 8.56
CA LEU A 644 25.48 27.22 8.70
C LEU A 644 25.99 27.76 7.36
N THR A 645 26.32 26.88 6.42
CA THR A 645 26.72 27.27 5.05
C THR A 645 25.63 28.08 4.36
N GLU A 646 24.38 27.62 4.45
CA GLU A 646 23.20 28.28 3.89
C GLU A 646 22.94 29.64 4.57
N ILE A 647 23.09 29.73 5.90
CA ILE A 647 22.98 31.00 6.64
C ILE A 647 24.05 32.00 6.18
N TYR A 648 25.32 31.59 6.12
CA TYR A 648 26.40 32.48 5.68
C TYR A 648 26.21 32.93 4.23
N SER A 649 25.71 32.02 3.37
CA SER A 649 25.36 32.34 1.98
C SER A 649 24.24 33.37 1.90
N ALA A 650 23.17 33.20 2.69
CA ALA A 650 22.05 34.14 2.77
C ALA A 650 22.46 35.52 3.33
N GLN A 651 23.47 35.58 4.21
CA GLN A 651 24.05 36.83 4.71
C GLN A 651 25.03 37.50 3.72
N GLY A 652 25.26 36.88 2.56
CA GLY A 652 26.24 37.36 1.57
C GLY A 652 27.70 37.10 1.94
N ASN A 653 27.97 36.44 3.07
CA ASN A 653 29.32 36.09 3.51
C ASN A 653 29.77 34.78 2.84
N LYS A 654 30.08 34.86 1.54
CA LYS A 654 30.47 33.70 0.72
C LYS A 654 31.74 33.01 1.21
N ASP A 655 32.67 33.73 1.83
CA ASP A 655 33.93 33.15 2.32
C ASP A 655 33.70 32.29 3.56
N ALA A 656 32.90 32.77 4.51
CA ALA A 656 32.49 31.95 5.67
C ALA A 656 31.67 30.74 5.24
N ALA A 657 30.78 30.90 4.26
CA ALA A 657 30.00 29.79 3.71
C ALA A 657 30.89 28.72 3.04
N ARG A 658 31.89 29.13 2.25
CA ARG A 658 32.89 28.20 1.67
C ARG A 658 33.69 27.48 2.76
N ALA A 659 34.10 28.21 3.80
CA ALA A 659 34.86 27.64 4.91
C ALA A 659 34.06 26.61 5.70
N GLU A 660 32.76 26.83 5.94
CA GLU A 660 31.89 25.83 6.56
C GLU A 660 31.64 24.65 5.62
N LEU A 661 31.32 24.87 4.35
CA LEU A 661 31.07 23.80 3.38
C LEU A 661 32.27 22.84 3.26
N ALA A 662 33.50 23.37 3.36
CA ALA A 662 34.73 22.58 3.33
C ALA A 662 34.92 21.65 4.55
N LYS A 663 34.14 21.83 5.63
CA LYS A 663 34.17 20.95 6.81
C LYS A 663 33.31 19.71 6.64
N LEU A 664 32.49 19.62 5.60
CA LEU A 664 31.71 18.41 5.33
C LEU A 664 32.65 17.21 5.14
N PRO A 665 32.40 16.10 5.84
CA PRO A 665 33.25 14.91 5.72
C PRO A 665 33.21 14.36 4.29
N ALA A 666 34.36 13.94 3.78
CA ALA A 666 34.39 13.08 2.58
C ALA A 666 33.69 11.76 2.89
N ALA A 667 33.01 11.17 1.89
CA ALA A 667 32.27 9.90 1.98
C ALA A 667 32.92 8.90 2.97
N GLN A 668 32.32 8.72 4.14
CA GLN A 668 32.87 7.83 5.17
C GLN A 668 32.71 6.37 4.74
N ASN A 669 33.76 5.57 4.93
CA ASN A 669 33.76 4.11 4.69
C ASN A 669 33.39 3.67 3.25
N GLY A 670 33.54 4.55 2.25
CA GLY A 670 33.20 4.24 0.86
C GLY A 670 31.69 4.23 0.56
N GLN A 671 30.85 4.64 1.50
CA GLN A 671 29.43 4.87 1.25
C GLN A 671 29.19 6.31 0.74
N PRO A 672 28.52 6.50 -0.42
CA PRO A 672 28.20 7.83 -0.92
C PRO A 672 27.22 8.55 0.04
N LEU A 673 27.35 9.87 0.14
CA LEU A 673 26.39 10.73 0.85
C LEU A 673 24.95 10.49 0.34
N SER A 674 23.93 10.71 1.18
CA SER A 674 22.53 10.57 0.76
C SER A 674 22.20 11.48 -0.44
N LEU A 675 21.22 11.10 -1.26
CA LEU A 675 20.81 11.90 -2.42
C LEU A 675 20.37 13.31 -1.99
N ASN A 676 19.62 13.39 -0.88
CA ASN A 676 19.21 14.65 -0.29
C ASN A 676 20.41 15.54 0.11
N MET A 677 21.44 14.96 0.72
CA MET A 677 22.66 15.67 1.12
C MET A 677 23.43 16.19 -0.10
N GLN A 678 23.63 15.33 -1.11
CA GLN A 678 24.29 15.73 -2.36
C GLN A 678 23.53 16.85 -3.08
N ARG A 679 22.20 16.81 -3.10
CA ARG A 679 21.34 17.89 -3.62
C ARG A 679 21.58 19.21 -2.88
N ARG A 680 21.56 19.20 -1.54
CA ARG A 680 21.78 20.43 -0.75
C ARG A 680 23.17 21.00 -0.96
N ILE A 681 24.20 20.15 -1.04
CA ILE A 681 25.57 20.56 -1.38
C ILE A 681 25.60 21.25 -2.75
N ALA A 682 24.97 20.65 -3.78
CA ALA A 682 24.93 21.23 -5.12
C ALA A 682 24.24 22.60 -5.12
N MET A 683 23.13 22.75 -4.37
CA MET A 683 22.44 24.04 -4.21
C MET A 683 23.31 25.07 -3.49
N ALA A 684 24.04 24.68 -2.44
CA ALA A 684 24.96 25.56 -1.73
C ALA A 684 26.13 25.99 -2.64
N GLN A 685 26.72 25.06 -3.40
CA GLN A 685 27.76 25.36 -4.40
C GLN A 685 27.26 26.35 -5.46
N ALA A 686 26.05 26.13 -6.00
CA ALA A 686 25.43 27.04 -6.95
C ALA A 686 25.24 28.45 -6.36
N GLY A 687 24.73 28.56 -5.12
CA GLY A 687 24.57 29.85 -4.43
C GLY A 687 25.89 30.59 -4.17
N LEU A 688 26.99 29.85 -3.99
CA LEU A 688 28.34 30.40 -3.83
C LEU A 688 29.02 30.79 -5.16
N GLY A 689 28.36 30.52 -6.30
CA GLY A 689 28.85 30.79 -7.65
C GLY A 689 29.71 29.68 -8.23
N ASP A 690 29.75 28.50 -7.63
CA ASP A 690 30.48 27.33 -8.13
C ASP A 690 29.57 26.43 -8.97
N SER A 691 29.08 26.97 -10.09
CA SER A 691 28.14 26.28 -10.98
C SER A 691 28.70 24.98 -11.55
N ALA A 692 30.03 24.90 -11.78
CA ALA A 692 30.67 23.71 -12.32
C ALA A 692 30.61 22.54 -11.32
N ALA A 693 30.88 22.80 -10.03
CA ALA A 693 30.76 21.77 -8.99
C ALA A 693 29.30 21.34 -8.78
N ALA A 694 28.36 22.28 -8.81
CA ALA A 694 26.94 21.99 -8.71
C ALA A 694 26.45 21.13 -9.88
N GLU A 695 26.84 21.47 -11.12
CA GLU A 695 26.51 20.71 -12.33
C GLU A 695 27.13 19.31 -12.32
N GLN A 696 28.36 19.17 -11.83
CA GLN A 696 29.01 17.87 -11.65
C GLN A 696 28.27 17.00 -10.63
N THR A 697 27.71 17.60 -9.58
CA THR A 697 26.92 16.87 -8.58
C THR A 697 25.56 16.47 -9.15
N PHE A 698 24.83 17.42 -9.76
CA PHE A 698 23.52 17.16 -10.37
C PHE A 698 23.58 16.12 -11.50
N SER A 699 24.61 16.14 -12.35
CA SER A 699 24.79 15.14 -13.41
C SER A 699 24.95 13.70 -12.89
N LYS A 700 25.43 13.53 -11.65
CA LYS A 700 25.51 12.22 -10.97
C LYS A 700 24.19 11.80 -10.32
N ILE A 701 23.50 12.72 -9.65
CA ILE A 701 22.31 12.38 -8.85
C ILE A 701 21.01 12.37 -9.65
N ILE A 702 20.90 13.11 -10.76
CA ILE A 702 19.71 13.11 -11.61
C ILE A 702 19.41 11.69 -12.15
N PRO A 703 20.36 10.95 -12.76
CA PRO A 703 20.11 9.59 -13.23
C PRO A 703 19.70 8.62 -12.11
N GLN A 704 20.26 8.79 -10.91
CA GLN A 704 19.93 7.98 -9.73
C GLN A 704 18.49 8.25 -9.26
N ALA A 705 18.10 9.52 -9.18
CA ALA A 705 16.73 9.91 -8.82
C ALA A 705 15.70 9.44 -9.84
N LYS A 706 16.07 9.31 -11.13
CA LYS A 706 15.19 8.78 -12.20
C LYS A 706 15.07 7.26 -12.20
N SER A 707 16.08 6.52 -11.75
CA SER A 707 16.08 5.05 -11.79
C SER A 707 15.36 4.41 -10.59
N GLN A 708 15.15 5.17 -9.52
CA GLN A 708 14.44 4.72 -8.33
C GLN A 708 12.93 5.01 -8.40
N PRO A 709 12.08 4.29 -7.64
CA PRO A 709 10.66 4.61 -7.51
C PRO A 709 10.46 6.06 -7.03
N GLY A 710 9.32 6.66 -7.45
CA GLY A 710 8.95 8.01 -7.05
C GLY A 710 8.92 8.16 -5.52
N SER A 711 9.66 9.14 -5.02
CA SER A 711 9.75 9.47 -3.59
C SER A 711 9.92 10.98 -3.45
N MET A 712 9.61 11.50 -2.26
CA MET A 712 9.81 12.93 -1.96
C MET A 712 11.27 13.36 -2.16
N GLU A 713 12.23 12.52 -1.77
CA GLU A 713 13.66 12.78 -1.95
C GLU A 713 14.04 12.89 -3.44
N ASN A 714 13.61 11.92 -4.25
CA ASN A 714 13.89 11.91 -5.69
C ASN A 714 13.24 13.09 -6.42
N ALA A 715 12.02 13.44 -6.03
CA ALA A 715 11.32 14.61 -6.54
C ALA A 715 12.01 15.93 -6.21
N LEU A 716 12.53 16.08 -4.99
CA LEU A 716 13.28 17.27 -4.57
C LEU A 716 14.58 17.43 -5.35
N VAL A 717 15.30 16.33 -5.60
CA VAL A 717 16.50 16.33 -6.46
C VAL A 717 16.15 16.88 -7.85
N LEU A 718 15.10 16.35 -8.49
CA LEU A 718 14.70 16.75 -9.84
C LEU A 718 14.21 18.20 -9.90
N ARG A 719 13.40 18.65 -8.92
CA ARG A 719 12.94 20.05 -8.86
C ARG A 719 14.12 21.01 -8.73
N ASP A 720 15.01 20.78 -7.77
CA ASP A 720 16.12 21.70 -7.50
C ASP A 720 17.16 21.65 -8.62
N ALA A 721 17.37 20.49 -9.24
CA ALA A 721 18.14 20.36 -10.47
C ALA A 721 17.54 21.18 -11.62
N ALA A 722 16.22 21.16 -11.81
CA ALA A 722 15.55 21.95 -12.85
C ALA A 722 15.68 23.46 -12.58
N ARG A 723 15.55 23.89 -11.31
CA ARG A 723 15.80 25.28 -10.91
C ARG A 723 17.24 25.70 -11.22
N PHE A 724 18.22 24.87 -10.86
CA PHE A 724 19.63 25.10 -11.17
C PHE A 724 19.87 25.17 -12.68
N GLN A 725 19.35 24.21 -13.47
CA GLN A 725 19.45 24.21 -14.93
C GLN A 725 18.90 25.50 -15.54
N ALA A 726 17.74 25.96 -15.08
CA ALA A 726 17.15 27.22 -15.55
C ALA A 726 18.06 28.43 -15.22
N GLN A 727 18.59 28.51 -14.00
CA GLN A 727 19.52 29.56 -13.57
C GLN A 727 20.86 29.52 -14.31
N ASN A 728 21.32 28.31 -14.70
CA ASN A 728 22.56 28.09 -15.42
C ASN A 728 22.41 28.19 -16.95
N GLY A 729 21.32 28.81 -17.44
CA GLY A 729 21.11 29.06 -18.87
C GLY A 729 20.66 27.83 -19.69
N GLN A 730 20.14 26.79 -19.04
CA GLN A 730 19.65 25.55 -19.65
C GLN A 730 18.12 25.36 -19.46
N PRO A 731 17.25 26.34 -19.81
CA PRO A 731 15.83 26.28 -19.49
C PRO A 731 15.06 25.15 -20.20
N GLN A 732 15.47 24.75 -21.40
CA GLN A 732 14.86 23.61 -22.09
C GLN A 732 15.14 22.28 -21.38
N GLN A 733 16.36 22.10 -20.88
CA GLN A 733 16.72 20.94 -20.07
C GLN A 733 15.97 20.97 -18.73
N ALA A 734 15.80 22.15 -18.12
CA ALA A 734 15.00 22.32 -16.92
C ALA A 734 13.54 21.90 -17.13
N LEU A 735 12.91 22.27 -18.25
CA LEU A 735 11.54 21.82 -18.57
C LEU A 735 11.46 20.30 -18.71
N GLU A 736 12.45 19.66 -19.35
CA GLU A 736 12.51 18.19 -19.42
C GLU A 736 12.70 17.54 -18.04
N THR A 737 13.51 18.14 -17.17
CA THR A 737 13.67 17.67 -15.79
C THR A 737 12.40 17.87 -14.97
N TYR A 738 11.63 18.94 -15.19
CA TYR A 738 10.31 19.11 -14.56
C TYR A 738 9.30 18.05 -14.99
N LYS A 739 9.33 17.59 -16.26
CA LYS A 739 8.51 16.44 -16.69
C LYS A 739 8.81 15.20 -15.87
N ASP A 740 10.08 14.96 -15.55
CA ASP A 740 10.50 13.85 -14.69
C ASP A 740 10.12 14.08 -13.22
N ALA A 741 10.24 15.32 -12.72
CA ALA A 741 9.82 15.70 -11.38
C ALA A 741 8.31 15.47 -11.18
N MET A 742 7.48 15.75 -12.19
CA MET A 742 6.03 15.47 -12.16
C MET A 742 5.72 13.97 -12.02
N VAL A 743 6.54 13.09 -12.60
CA VAL A 743 6.40 11.63 -12.41
C VAL A 743 6.82 11.24 -11.00
N SER A 744 8.00 11.70 -10.55
CA SER A 744 8.56 11.35 -9.25
C SER A 744 7.72 11.84 -8.06
N THR A 745 7.11 13.03 -8.19
CA THR A 745 6.15 13.58 -7.20
C THR A 745 4.80 12.88 -7.20
N GLY A 746 4.47 12.09 -8.23
CA GLY A 746 3.13 11.52 -8.41
C GLY A 746 2.07 12.55 -8.79
N ILE A 747 2.45 13.63 -9.49
CA ILE A 747 1.50 14.49 -10.23
C ILE A 747 0.89 13.72 -11.41
N THR A 748 1.70 12.87 -12.04
CA THR A 748 1.29 11.95 -13.11
C THR A 748 2.05 10.63 -12.96
N THR A 749 1.47 9.52 -13.41
CA THR A 749 2.17 8.22 -13.47
C THR A 749 2.98 8.03 -14.75
N THR A 750 2.71 8.84 -15.77
CA THR A 750 3.36 8.77 -17.07
C THR A 750 4.00 10.10 -17.42
N ARG A 751 5.24 10.04 -17.91
CA ARG A 751 5.95 11.23 -18.39
C ARG A 751 5.16 11.87 -19.54
N PRO A 752 4.84 13.17 -19.48
CA PRO A 752 4.10 13.84 -20.55
C PRO A 752 4.95 13.88 -21.84
N ALA A 753 4.35 13.45 -22.95
CA ALA A 753 5.03 13.33 -24.25
C ALA A 753 5.06 14.64 -25.03
N ASP A 754 4.09 15.52 -24.79
CA ASP A 754 3.87 16.77 -25.52
C ASP A 754 3.62 17.96 -24.57
N ASN A 755 3.69 19.17 -25.12
CA ASN A 755 3.54 20.42 -24.38
C ASN A 755 2.14 20.64 -23.79
N ASP A 756 1.09 20.19 -24.48
CA ASP A 756 -0.29 20.36 -24.01
C ASP A 756 -0.54 19.48 -22.79
N SER A 757 -0.13 18.21 -22.86
CA SER A 757 -0.16 17.29 -21.72
C SER A 757 0.68 17.82 -20.56
N PHE A 758 1.88 18.34 -20.82
CA PHE A 758 2.77 18.89 -19.79
C PHE A 758 2.20 20.14 -19.12
N THR A 759 1.79 21.14 -19.89
CA THR A 759 1.24 22.40 -19.35
C THR A 759 -0.12 22.19 -18.70
N ARG A 760 -0.95 21.25 -19.16
CA ARG A 760 -2.18 20.87 -18.45
C ARG A 760 -1.90 20.35 -17.03
N LEU A 761 -0.78 19.65 -16.83
CA LEU A 761 -0.35 19.18 -15.50
C LEU A 761 0.19 20.31 -14.61
N THR A 762 0.42 21.53 -15.11
CA THR A 762 0.81 22.68 -14.26
C THR A 762 -0.39 23.38 -13.62
N ARG A 763 -1.64 23.02 -13.98
CA ARG A 763 -2.85 23.56 -13.35
C ARG A 763 -2.83 23.29 -11.85
N ASN A 764 -3.17 24.30 -11.06
CA ASN A 764 -3.26 24.17 -9.62
C ASN A 764 -4.27 23.08 -9.18
N ASP A 765 -3.97 22.38 -8.09
CA ASP A 765 -4.89 21.46 -7.42
C ASP A 765 -4.92 21.78 -5.92
N GLU A 766 -6.11 21.98 -5.36
CA GLU A 766 -6.29 22.29 -3.93
C GLU A 766 -5.85 21.13 -3.02
N LYS A 767 -5.80 19.90 -3.54
CA LYS A 767 -5.37 18.70 -2.80
C LYS A 767 -3.85 18.48 -2.82
N ASP A 768 -3.11 19.27 -3.59
CA ASP A 768 -1.65 19.14 -3.66
C ASP A 768 -1.01 19.53 -2.34
N ASP A 769 -0.03 18.73 -1.92
CA ASP A 769 0.96 19.12 -0.93
C ASP A 769 1.87 20.25 -1.47
N TRP A 770 2.72 20.78 -0.60
CA TRP A 770 3.62 21.88 -0.93
C TRP A 770 4.60 21.56 -2.08
N LEU A 771 5.04 20.31 -2.20
CA LEU A 771 6.03 19.90 -3.20
C LEU A 771 5.38 19.79 -4.57
N LYS A 772 4.23 19.12 -4.67
CA LYS A 772 3.45 19.06 -5.92
C LYS A 772 3.09 20.46 -6.41
N ARG A 773 2.57 21.30 -5.51
CA ARG A 773 2.22 22.69 -5.81
C ARG A 773 3.43 23.48 -6.32
N GLY A 774 4.58 23.32 -5.66
CA GLY A 774 5.84 23.95 -6.07
C GLY A 774 6.29 23.49 -7.46
N VAL A 775 6.31 22.18 -7.73
CA VAL A 775 6.69 21.63 -9.04
C VAL A 775 5.77 22.14 -10.15
N ARG A 776 4.45 22.20 -9.93
CA ARG A 776 3.50 22.74 -10.92
C ARG A 776 3.75 24.22 -11.18
N SER A 777 3.91 25.03 -10.12
CA SER A 777 4.14 26.47 -10.22
C SER A 777 5.44 26.77 -10.94
N ASP A 778 6.56 26.17 -10.51
CA ASP A 778 7.87 26.43 -11.10
C ASP A 778 7.91 26.01 -12.58
N ALA A 779 7.35 24.83 -12.91
CA ALA A 779 7.27 24.35 -14.28
C ALA A 779 6.41 25.26 -15.15
N GLY A 780 5.25 25.71 -14.64
CA GLY A 780 4.34 26.61 -15.33
C GLY A 780 4.93 28.00 -15.56
N GLU A 781 5.60 28.57 -14.55
CA GLU A 781 6.29 29.85 -14.64
C GLU A 781 7.42 29.80 -15.66
N LEU A 782 8.31 28.79 -15.57
CA LEU A 782 9.40 28.64 -16.52
C LEU A 782 8.87 28.43 -17.94
N TYR A 783 7.83 27.61 -18.12
CA TYR A 783 7.24 27.40 -19.45
C TYR A 783 6.70 28.69 -20.05
N ARG A 784 5.93 29.47 -19.27
CA ARG A 784 5.41 30.78 -19.71
C ARG A 784 6.52 31.79 -19.98
N GLN A 785 7.59 31.77 -19.18
CA GLN A 785 8.76 32.61 -19.39
C GLN A 785 9.46 32.27 -20.72
N GLN A 786 9.52 30.99 -21.09
CA GLN A 786 10.16 30.51 -22.33
C GLN A 786 9.28 30.62 -23.58
N ASP A 787 7.98 30.85 -23.45
CA ASP A 787 7.07 30.91 -24.60
C ASP A 787 7.23 32.20 -25.40
N VAL A 788 6.98 32.14 -26.71
CA VAL A 788 6.93 33.33 -27.57
C VAL A 788 5.46 33.69 -27.77
N ASN A 789 5.07 34.90 -27.35
CA ASN A 789 3.71 35.39 -27.50
C ASN A 789 3.63 36.52 -28.52
N VAL A 790 2.58 36.53 -29.31
CA VAL A 790 2.23 37.65 -30.18
C VAL A 790 0.83 38.11 -29.84
N THR A 791 0.66 39.36 -29.42
CA THR A 791 -0.65 39.92 -29.07
C THR A 791 -0.98 41.07 -30.02
N LEU A 792 -2.14 41.00 -30.66
CA LEU A 792 -2.74 42.10 -31.42
C LEU A 792 -3.97 42.58 -30.65
N GLN A 793 -4.00 43.86 -30.30
CA GLN A 793 -5.11 44.49 -29.58
C GLN A 793 -5.56 45.75 -30.31
N HIS A 794 -6.86 45.99 -30.32
CA HIS A 794 -7.44 47.28 -30.68
C HIS A 794 -8.15 47.84 -29.46
N ASP A 795 -7.88 49.10 -29.14
CA ASP A 795 -8.50 49.85 -28.06
C ASP A 795 -9.16 51.10 -28.64
N TYR A 796 -10.45 51.26 -28.36
CA TYR A 796 -11.21 52.48 -28.61
C TYR A 796 -11.37 53.20 -27.28
N TRP A 797 -10.90 54.44 -27.21
CA TRP A 797 -10.87 55.21 -25.98
C TRP A 797 -11.18 56.68 -26.22
N GLY A 798 -11.62 57.39 -25.19
CA GLY A 798 -11.96 58.79 -25.33
C GLY A 798 -12.74 59.37 -24.16
N SER A 799 -13.11 60.63 -24.33
CA SER A 799 -13.83 61.43 -23.35
C SER A 799 -14.64 62.50 -24.07
N SER A 800 -15.85 62.78 -23.61
CA SER A 800 -16.65 63.89 -24.13
C SER A 800 -16.03 65.24 -23.80
N GLY A 801 -16.13 66.20 -24.71
CA GLY A 801 -15.64 67.56 -24.48
C GLY A 801 -16.11 68.53 -25.56
N THR A 802 -15.29 69.56 -25.83
CA THR A 802 -15.56 70.57 -26.85
C THR A 802 -14.87 70.20 -28.16
N GLY A 803 -15.60 70.32 -29.27
CA GLY A 803 -15.07 70.08 -30.61
C GLY A 803 -13.87 70.96 -30.95
N GLY A 804 -12.86 70.34 -31.58
CA GLY A 804 -11.59 70.95 -31.97
C GLY A 804 -10.43 70.70 -31.00
N TYR A 805 -10.69 70.32 -29.74
CA TYR A 805 -9.58 70.12 -28.77
C TYR A 805 -9.84 69.13 -27.62
N SER A 806 -11.08 68.83 -27.25
CA SER A 806 -11.39 67.95 -26.11
C SER A 806 -12.54 66.96 -26.30
N ASP A 807 -13.31 66.99 -27.40
CA ASP A 807 -14.25 65.92 -27.77
C ASP A 807 -13.51 64.71 -28.36
N LEU A 808 -12.78 64.00 -27.49
CA LEU A 808 -11.80 63.00 -27.87
C LEU A 808 -12.43 61.65 -28.22
N LYS A 809 -12.17 61.20 -29.45
CA LYS A 809 -12.40 59.83 -29.93
C LYS A 809 -11.07 59.31 -30.48
N ALA A 810 -10.52 58.31 -29.82
CA ALA A 810 -9.21 57.78 -30.14
C ALA A 810 -9.24 56.27 -30.37
N HIS A 811 -8.34 55.83 -31.23
CA HIS A 811 -8.12 54.44 -31.58
C HIS A 811 -6.65 54.13 -31.43
N THR A 812 -6.34 53.06 -30.70
CA THR A 812 -4.98 52.55 -30.57
C THR A 812 -4.94 51.08 -30.96
N THR A 813 -4.21 50.77 -32.03
CA THR A 813 -3.94 49.38 -32.45
C THR A 813 -2.54 48.98 -32.05
N MET A 814 -2.44 48.01 -31.15
CA MET A 814 -1.19 47.53 -30.55
C MET A 814 -0.81 46.17 -31.11
N LEU A 815 0.45 46.03 -31.52
CA LEU A 815 1.09 44.74 -31.79
C LEU A 815 2.27 44.58 -30.83
N GLN A 816 2.25 43.52 -30.02
CA GLN A 816 3.36 43.15 -29.15
C GLN A 816 3.87 41.75 -29.45
N VAL A 817 5.19 41.60 -29.50
CA VAL A 817 5.88 40.30 -29.48
C VAL A 817 6.66 40.18 -28.17
N ASP A 818 6.39 39.15 -27.39
CA ASP A 818 7.11 38.83 -26.16
C ASP A 818 7.93 37.55 -26.35
N ALA A 819 9.20 37.57 -25.96
CA ALA A 819 10.12 36.44 -26.10
C ALA A 819 11.02 36.28 -24.87
N PRO A 820 11.53 35.05 -24.58
CA PRO A 820 12.49 34.85 -23.50
C PRO A 820 13.82 35.55 -23.77
N LEU A 821 14.38 36.18 -22.75
CA LEU A 821 15.77 36.65 -22.76
C LEU A 821 16.32 36.56 -21.33
N SER A 822 17.39 35.80 -21.13
CA SER A 822 17.93 35.49 -19.80
C SER A 822 16.83 34.86 -18.90
N ASP A 823 16.70 35.34 -17.66
CA ASP A 823 15.70 34.99 -16.66
C ASP A 823 14.41 35.81 -16.74
N GLY A 824 14.26 36.65 -17.78
CA GLY A 824 13.12 37.50 -18.02
C GLY A 824 12.48 37.32 -19.40
N ARG A 825 11.67 38.31 -19.78
CA ARG A 825 11.03 38.41 -21.09
C ARG A 825 11.34 39.76 -21.70
N MET A 826 11.84 39.75 -22.92
CA MET A 826 11.92 40.93 -23.77
C MET A 826 10.60 41.11 -24.53
N PHE A 827 10.24 42.35 -24.82
CA PHE A 827 9.11 42.66 -25.69
C PHE A 827 9.50 43.67 -26.75
N PHE A 828 8.84 43.56 -27.90
CA PHE A 828 8.81 44.60 -28.94
C PHE A 828 7.36 45.02 -29.14
N ARG A 829 7.12 46.33 -29.16
CA ARG A 829 5.79 46.92 -29.25
C ARG A 829 5.71 47.93 -30.37
N SER A 830 4.58 47.96 -31.06
CA SER A 830 4.17 49.08 -31.90
C SER A 830 2.72 49.47 -31.59
N ASP A 831 2.47 50.77 -31.43
CA ASP A 831 1.13 51.32 -31.23
C ASP A 831 0.82 52.28 -32.38
N LEU A 832 -0.24 51.98 -33.13
CA LEU A 832 -0.80 52.89 -34.14
C LEU A 832 -1.93 53.68 -33.47
N VAL A 833 -1.70 54.97 -33.27
CA VAL A 833 -2.59 55.87 -32.55
C VAL A 833 -3.25 56.83 -33.53
N ASN A 834 -4.56 56.97 -33.44
CA ASN A 834 -5.33 58.02 -34.09
C ASN A 834 -6.19 58.72 -33.05
N MET A 835 -6.17 60.04 -33.03
CA MET A 835 -6.95 60.87 -32.13
C MET A 835 -7.73 61.89 -32.96
N ASP A 836 -9.05 61.88 -32.84
CA ASP A 836 -9.96 62.86 -33.42
C ASP A 836 -10.60 63.62 -32.26
N VAL A 837 -10.48 64.95 -32.26
CA VAL A 837 -11.06 65.83 -31.23
C VAL A 837 -12.22 66.67 -31.75
N GLY A 838 -12.75 66.33 -32.93
CA GLY A 838 -13.89 66.98 -33.55
C GLY A 838 -13.56 68.31 -34.24
N SER A 839 -14.59 69.12 -34.45
CA SER A 839 -14.48 70.41 -35.15
C SER A 839 -14.88 71.58 -34.26
N PHE A 840 -14.20 72.71 -34.39
CA PHE A 840 -14.60 73.95 -33.73
C PHE A 840 -15.98 74.43 -34.23
N ASP A 841 -16.80 74.94 -33.31
CA ASP A 841 -18.03 75.64 -33.66
C ASP A 841 -17.71 76.98 -34.34
N THR A 842 -18.28 77.21 -35.53
CA THR A 842 -17.98 78.41 -36.34
C THR A 842 -19.14 79.39 -36.41
N ARG A 843 -18.81 80.68 -36.47
CA ARG A 843 -19.72 81.79 -36.77
C ARG A 843 -19.10 82.65 -37.86
N ASN A 844 -19.79 82.79 -39.01
CA ASN A 844 -19.31 83.56 -40.17
C ASN A 844 -17.91 83.17 -40.68
N GLY A 845 -17.54 81.88 -40.60
CA GLY A 845 -16.24 81.37 -41.06
C GLY A 845 -15.07 81.55 -40.08
N THR A 846 -15.32 82.11 -38.90
CA THR A 846 -14.37 82.23 -37.79
C THR A 846 -14.81 81.42 -36.58
N TYR A 847 -13.88 81.11 -35.68
CA TYR A 847 -14.13 80.44 -34.39
C TYR A 847 -13.29 81.10 -33.29
N ASP A 848 -13.87 81.19 -32.09
CA ASP A 848 -13.33 81.91 -30.92
C ASP A 848 -13.31 81.07 -29.61
N PRO A 849 -12.89 79.79 -29.63
CA PRO A 849 -12.74 78.99 -28.43
C PRO A 849 -11.60 79.49 -27.54
N LYS A 850 -11.59 79.08 -26.26
CA LYS A 850 -10.42 79.17 -25.38
C LYS A 850 -9.35 78.13 -25.76
N TRP A 851 -8.85 78.23 -26.98
CA TRP A 851 -7.86 77.35 -27.58
C TRP A 851 -6.88 78.17 -28.42
N GLY A 852 -5.60 77.79 -28.43
CA GLY A 852 -4.56 78.54 -29.14
C GLY A 852 -4.57 80.00 -28.69
N THR A 853 -4.63 80.94 -29.64
CA THR A 853 -4.80 82.39 -29.38
C THR A 853 -6.17 82.92 -29.82
N CYS A 854 -7.19 82.07 -29.90
CA CYS A 854 -8.42 82.36 -30.64
C CYS A 854 -9.52 83.12 -29.89
N TYR A 855 -9.42 83.27 -28.56
CA TYR A 855 -10.58 83.67 -27.74
C TYR A 855 -11.02 85.13 -27.95
N GLU A 856 -10.13 86.11 -27.83
CA GLU A 856 -10.42 87.52 -28.19
C GLU A 856 -9.93 87.89 -29.60
N THR A 857 -9.15 87.01 -30.24
CA THR A 857 -8.65 87.17 -31.61
C THR A 857 -9.17 86.01 -32.47
N PRO A 858 -10.40 86.11 -33.04
CA PRO A 858 -11.04 84.98 -33.71
C PRO A 858 -10.16 84.35 -34.78
N CYS A 859 -10.05 83.02 -34.72
CA CYS A 859 -9.29 82.21 -35.66
C CYS A 859 -10.13 81.84 -36.88
N SER A 860 -9.45 81.47 -37.97
CA SER A 860 -10.08 80.96 -39.21
C SER A 860 -9.23 79.84 -39.81
N GLY A 861 -9.75 79.14 -40.82
CA GLY A 861 -9.05 78.05 -41.51
C GLY A 861 -9.57 76.67 -41.13
N ASN A 862 -8.66 75.70 -40.91
CA ASN A 862 -9.06 74.31 -40.63
C ASN A 862 -9.79 74.19 -39.30
N THR A 863 -11.07 73.82 -39.35
CA THR A 863 -11.93 73.69 -38.17
C THR A 863 -11.85 72.31 -37.53
N HIS A 864 -11.48 71.28 -38.28
CA HIS A 864 -11.43 69.89 -37.81
C HIS A 864 -10.02 69.55 -37.34
N GLN A 865 -9.90 68.99 -36.15
CA GLN A 865 -8.62 68.72 -35.51
C GLN A 865 -8.52 67.22 -35.22
N SER A 866 -7.49 66.61 -35.78
CA SER A 866 -7.19 65.19 -35.63
C SER A 866 -5.72 64.96 -35.90
N ASP A 867 -5.14 63.93 -35.30
CA ASP A 867 -3.76 63.53 -35.56
C ASP A 867 -3.62 62.00 -35.55
N ASN A 868 -2.58 61.49 -36.21
CA ASN A 868 -2.28 60.07 -36.24
C ASN A 868 -0.77 59.80 -36.30
N GLY A 869 -0.33 58.72 -35.66
CA GLY A 869 1.07 58.36 -35.65
C GLY A 869 1.32 56.93 -35.20
N ALA A 870 2.58 56.50 -35.32
CA ALA A 870 3.03 55.20 -34.89
C ALA A 870 4.15 55.33 -33.86
N SER A 871 3.99 54.76 -32.66
CA SER A 871 5.08 54.62 -31.70
C SER A 871 5.65 53.21 -31.72
N VAL A 872 6.94 53.11 -31.40
CA VAL A 872 7.63 51.83 -31.20
C VAL A 872 8.28 51.80 -29.82
N ALA A 873 8.32 50.62 -29.20
CA ALA A 873 9.02 50.43 -27.94
C ALA A 873 9.68 49.04 -27.88
N VAL A 874 10.77 48.98 -27.14
CA VAL A 874 11.44 47.73 -26.77
C VAL A 874 11.71 47.76 -25.28
N GLY A 875 11.59 46.62 -24.63
CA GLY A 875 11.93 46.51 -23.23
C GLY A 875 12.14 45.08 -22.79
N TRP A 876 12.45 44.93 -21.50
CA TRP A 876 12.70 43.67 -20.86
C TRP A 876 12.28 43.72 -19.40
N GLN A 877 11.73 42.62 -18.91
CA GLN A 877 11.30 42.49 -17.52
C GLN A 877 11.55 41.10 -16.95
N ASN A 878 11.97 41.03 -15.68
CA ASN A 878 11.95 39.84 -14.84
C ASN A 878 11.30 40.17 -13.49
N LYS A 879 11.48 39.33 -12.46
CA LYS A 879 10.91 39.56 -11.12
C LYS A 879 11.50 40.77 -10.38
N THR A 880 12.69 41.22 -10.77
CA THR A 880 13.48 42.24 -10.06
C THR A 880 13.53 43.56 -10.82
N TRP A 881 13.69 43.52 -12.13
CA TRP A 881 13.93 44.68 -12.98
C TRP A 881 12.90 44.69 -14.11
N ALA A 882 12.40 45.88 -14.44
CA ALA A 882 11.72 46.12 -15.71
C ALA A 882 12.25 47.41 -16.34
N MET A 883 12.54 47.37 -17.64
CA MET A 883 13.12 48.47 -18.38
C MET A 883 12.48 48.57 -19.76
N ASP A 884 12.25 49.78 -20.24
CA ASP A 884 11.76 50.02 -21.58
C ASP A 884 12.25 51.36 -22.14
N ILE A 885 12.36 51.41 -23.46
CA ILE A 885 12.60 52.62 -24.23
C ILE A 885 11.77 52.59 -25.51
N GLY A 886 11.21 53.74 -25.87
CA GLY A 886 10.37 53.86 -27.05
C GLY A 886 10.14 55.30 -27.45
N THR A 887 9.15 55.54 -28.29
CA THR A 887 8.78 56.87 -28.77
C THR A 887 7.33 57.19 -28.44
N THR A 888 6.97 58.47 -28.45
CA THR A 888 5.59 58.87 -28.70
C THR A 888 5.25 58.65 -30.19
N PRO A 889 3.96 58.72 -30.60
CA PRO A 889 3.57 58.41 -31.96
C PRO A 889 4.24 59.32 -33.00
N MET A 890 5.08 58.73 -33.86
CA MET A 890 5.70 59.42 -35.00
C MET A 890 4.63 59.73 -36.04
N GLY A 891 4.41 61.00 -36.31
CA GLY A 891 3.28 61.51 -37.10
C GLY A 891 2.61 62.69 -36.40
N PHE A 892 2.62 62.68 -35.06
CA PHE A 892 2.16 63.80 -34.25
C PHE A 892 3.03 65.04 -34.38
N ASP A 893 2.45 66.20 -34.08
CA ASP A 893 3.12 67.51 -34.07
C ASP A 893 4.39 67.55 -33.17
N VAL A 894 4.37 66.82 -32.03
CA VAL A 894 5.46 66.75 -31.04
C VAL A 894 5.81 65.29 -30.72
N VAL A 895 7.00 64.87 -31.15
CA VAL A 895 7.51 63.51 -30.99
C VAL A 895 8.70 63.47 -30.03
N ASP A 896 8.71 62.52 -29.10
CA ASP A 896 9.76 62.35 -28.08
C ASP A 896 10.15 60.90 -27.88
N VAL A 897 11.37 60.69 -27.40
CA VAL A 897 11.79 59.41 -26.79
C VAL A 897 11.30 59.34 -25.35
N VAL A 898 10.70 58.20 -24.99
CA VAL A 898 10.12 57.92 -23.67
C VAL A 898 10.63 56.58 -23.15
N GLY A 899 10.44 56.29 -21.87
CA GLY A 899 10.94 55.04 -21.29
C GLY A 899 10.84 54.98 -19.77
N GLY A 900 11.21 53.85 -19.20
CA GLY A 900 11.18 53.62 -17.77
C GLY A 900 12.19 52.57 -17.31
N ILE A 901 12.58 52.66 -16.04
CA ILE A 901 13.32 51.65 -15.32
C ILE A 901 12.70 51.47 -13.94
N SER A 902 12.51 50.23 -13.52
CA SER A 902 12.03 49.89 -12.18
C SER A 902 12.84 48.77 -11.57
N TYR A 903 12.95 48.81 -10.24
CA TYR A 903 13.58 47.81 -9.40
C TYR A 903 12.61 47.39 -8.30
N SER A 904 12.35 46.09 -8.17
CA SER A 904 11.49 45.50 -7.15
C SER A 904 12.28 44.54 -6.27
N SER A 905 12.07 44.61 -4.95
CA SER A 905 12.65 43.68 -3.98
C SER A 905 11.80 43.63 -2.70
N ASP A 906 12.18 42.78 -1.75
CA ASP A 906 11.47 42.54 -0.52
C ASP A 906 12.35 42.84 0.71
N LEU A 907 11.84 43.63 1.64
CA LEU A 907 12.41 43.88 2.97
C LEU A 907 11.61 43.06 4.00
N GLY A 908 11.92 41.77 4.08
CA GLY A 908 11.14 40.83 4.88
C GLY A 908 9.73 40.68 4.31
N PRO A 909 8.65 41.00 5.07
CA PRO A 909 7.28 40.90 4.58
C PRO A 909 6.81 42.12 3.77
N ILE A 910 7.67 43.11 3.54
CA ILE A 910 7.34 44.36 2.85
C ILE A 910 8.01 44.36 1.47
N GLY A 911 7.20 44.22 0.42
CA GLY A 911 7.66 44.39 -0.95
C GLY A 911 7.75 45.87 -1.31
N TYR A 912 8.78 46.27 -2.05
CA TYR A 912 8.93 47.64 -2.54
C TYR A 912 9.38 47.68 -4.00
N THR A 913 8.93 48.71 -4.72
CA THR A 913 9.34 49.01 -6.09
C THR A 913 9.75 50.47 -6.19
N VAL A 914 10.95 50.71 -6.71
CA VAL A 914 11.45 52.06 -7.04
C VAL A 914 11.49 52.18 -8.56
N ASN A 915 10.99 53.28 -9.11
CA ASN A 915 11.02 53.52 -10.55
C ASN A 915 11.50 54.93 -10.90
N ALA A 916 12.02 55.07 -12.11
CA ALA A 916 12.26 56.33 -12.79
C ALA A 916 11.71 56.22 -14.22
N HIS A 917 11.06 57.26 -14.72
CA HIS A 917 10.36 57.21 -16.00
C HIS A 917 10.29 58.59 -16.68
N ARG A 918 10.13 58.56 -18.00
CA ARG A 918 9.66 59.65 -18.84
C ARG A 918 8.48 59.15 -19.65
N ARG A 919 7.28 59.66 -19.41
CA ARG A 919 6.03 59.22 -20.03
C ARG A 919 5.25 60.38 -20.65
N PRO A 920 4.49 60.18 -21.75
CA PRO A 920 3.60 61.21 -22.26
C PRO A 920 2.37 61.38 -21.38
N ILE A 921 1.68 62.52 -21.49
CA ILE A 921 0.33 62.70 -20.96
C ILE A 921 -0.66 62.50 -22.11
N SER A 922 -1.43 61.41 -22.07
CA SER A 922 -2.28 60.94 -23.19
C SER A 922 -3.72 61.45 -23.17
N SER A 923 -4.13 62.19 -22.13
CA SER A 923 -5.53 62.55 -21.87
C SER A 923 -6.19 63.48 -22.90
N SER A 924 -5.40 64.15 -23.75
CA SER A 924 -5.90 65.02 -24.81
C SER A 924 -4.94 65.06 -26.00
N LEU A 925 -5.43 65.48 -27.17
CA LEU A 925 -4.58 65.63 -28.35
C LEU A 925 -3.43 66.61 -28.10
N LEU A 926 -3.74 67.76 -27.48
CA LEU A 926 -2.73 68.77 -27.13
C LEU A 926 -1.67 68.23 -26.17
N ALA A 927 -2.07 67.54 -25.10
CA ALA A 927 -1.14 67.00 -24.13
C ALA A 927 -0.28 65.88 -24.72
N PHE A 928 -0.85 65.02 -25.58
CA PHE A 928 -0.14 63.86 -26.10
C PHE A 928 0.76 64.21 -27.29
N GLY A 929 0.13 64.68 -28.37
CA GLY A 929 0.77 64.94 -29.66
C GLY A 929 1.07 66.40 -29.94
N GLY A 930 0.43 67.34 -29.24
CA GLY A 930 0.51 68.75 -29.56
C GLY A 930 -0.50 69.19 -30.60
N GLN A 931 -0.65 70.51 -30.75
CA GLN A 931 -1.46 71.15 -31.79
C GLN A 931 -0.76 72.40 -32.31
N LYS A 932 -1.26 72.96 -33.41
CA LYS A 932 -0.69 74.15 -34.06
C LYS A 932 -1.67 75.32 -34.10
N ASP A 933 -1.24 76.46 -33.58
CA ASP A 933 -2.08 77.65 -33.44
C ASP A 933 -2.25 78.30 -34.82
N THR A 934 -3.48 78.68 -35.17
CA THR A 934 -3.78 79.15 -36.52
C THR A 934 -3.40 80.62 -36.75
N ASN A 935 -3.45 81.43 -35.71
CA ASN A 935 -3.07 82.85 -35.77
C ASN A 935 -1.53 83.04 -35.80
N THR A 936 -0.80 82.33 -34.94
CA THR A 936 0.67 82.49 -34.82
C THR A 936 1.46 81.46 -35.64
N GLY A 937 0.84 80.34 -36.04
CA GLY A 937 1.53 79.21 -36.67
C GLY A 937 2.41 78.40 -35.71
N THR A 938 2.33 78.66 -34.40
CA THR A 938 3.16 78.03 -33.37
C THR A 938 2.61 76.66 -32.98
N THR A 939 3.44 75.62 -33.05
CA THR A 939 3.12 74.30 -32.48
C THR A 939 3.40 74.29 -30.98
N TRP A 940 2.47 73.79 -30.17
CA TRP A 940 2.65 73.63 -28.72
C TRP A 940 1.96 72.37 -28.18
N GLY A 941 2.29 71.98 -26.95
CA GLY A 941 1.76 70.76 -26.30
C GLY A 941 2.81 69.66 -26.18
N GLY A 942 2.42 68.40 -26.34
CA GLY A 942 3.33 67.26 -26.25
C GLY A 942 4.00 67.17 -24.88
N VAL A 943 3.19 67.17 -23.82
CA VAL A 943 3.64 67.17 -22.43
C VAL A 943 4.19 65.80 -22.02
N ARG A 944 5.29 65.81 -21.27
CA ARG A 944 5.97 64.63 -20.73
C ARG A 944 6.11 64.76 -19.22
N ALA A 945 5.71 63.71 -18.50
CA ALA A 945 6.04 63.53 -17.10
C ALA A 945 7.41 62.85 -16.98
N THR A 946 8.38 63.53 -16.40
CA THR A 946 9.72 63.00 -16.11
C THR A 946 9.93 62.95 -14.60
N GLY A 947 10.11 61.77 -14.04
CA GLY A 947 10.18 61.64 -12.59
C GLY A 947 10.44 60.22 -12.11
N GLY A 948 10.05 59.95 -10.88
CA GLY A 948 10.19 58.64 -10.28
C GLY A 948 9.26 58.47 -9.08
N GLY A 949 9.17 57.23 -8.63
CA GLY A 949 8.30 56.88 -7.53
C GLY A 949 8.77 55.69 -6.72
N VAL A 950 8.22 55.61 -5.52
CA VAL A 950 8.40 54.49 -4.60
C VAL A 950 7.03 53.91 -4.26
N SER A 951 6.87 52.63 -4.49
CA SER A 951 5.69 51.86 -4.08
C SER A 951 6.09 50.83 -3.04
N ILE A 952 5.28 50.67 -2.01
CA ILE A 952 5.49 49.74 -0.90
C ILE A 952 4.20 48.95 -0.71
N SER A 953 4.33 47.65 -0.47
CA SER A 953 3.22 46.74 -0.24
C SER A 953 3.52 45.80 0.92
N TYR A 954 2.50 45.51 1.71
CA TYR A 954 2.53 44.52 2.77
C TYR A 954 1.34 43.58 2.56
N ASP A 955 1.59 42.44 1.91
CA ASP A 955 0.62 41.38 1.68
C ASP A 955 1.28 40.03 1.97
N LYS A 956 0.89 39.41 3.09
CA LYS A 956 1.39 38.08 3.51
C LYS A 956 0.77 36.93 2.71
N GLY A 957 -0.03 37.21 1.69
CA GLY A 957 -0.79 36.22 0.92
C GLY A 957 -2.12 35.81 1.59
N GLU A 958 -2.34 36.24 2.83
CA GLU A 958 -3.55 36.00 3.63
C GLU A 958 -4.72 36.88 3.16
N ALA A 959 -5.70 37.12 4.03
CA ALA A 959 -6.90 37.89 3.69
C ALA A 959 -6.66 39.40 3.56
N ASN A 960 -5.58 39.96 4.11
CA ASN A 960 -5.36 41.41 4.17
C ASN A 960 -4.14 41.82 3.35
N GLY A 961 -4.21 43.01 2.73
CA GLY A 961 -3.04 43.68 2.17
C GLY A 961 -3.17 45.19 2.24
N VAL A 962 -2.03 45.87 2.37
CA VAL A 962 -1.90 47.33 2.36
C VAL A 962 -0.84 47.72 1.36
N TRP A 963 -1.08 48.82 0.64
CA TRP A 963 -0.10 49.39 -0.28
C TRP A 963 -0.09 50.92 -0.21
N SER A 964 1.04 51.51 -0.57
CA SER A 964 1.22 52.95 -0.69
C SER A 964 2.20 53.25 -1.81
N SER A 965 1.95 54.31 -2.58
CA SER A 965 2.79 54.75 -3.69
C SER A 965 2.94 56.27 -3.64
N LEU A 966 4.18 56.75 -3.77
CA LEU A 966 4.52 58.17 -3.84
C LEU A 966 5.31 58.42 -5.12
N ASN A 967 4.84 59.35 -5.95
CA ASN A 967 5.47 59.72 -7.21
C ASN A 967 5.73 61.24 -7.24
N ALA A 968 6.88 61.65 -7.75
CA ALA A 968 7.25 63.05 -7.93
C ALA A 968 7.83 63.25 -9.34
N GLU A 969 7.26 64.19 -10.10
CA GLU A 969 7.48 64.31 -11.53
C GLU A 969 7.52 65.79 -11.96
N THR A 970 8.40 66.14 -12.89
CA THR A 970 8.32 67.38 -13.66
C THR A 970 7.52 67.16 -14.93
N LEU A 971 6.82 68.19 -15.36
CA LEU A 971 5.91 68.19 -16.50
C LEU A 971 6.37 69.27 -17.47
N THR A 972 6.88 68.86 -18.63
CA THR A 972 7.43 69.77 -19.64
C THR A 972 6.87 69.45 -21.02
N GLY A 973 6.72 70.45 -21.87
CA GLY A 973 6.19 70.29 -23.23
C GLY A 973 6.78 71.30 -24.20
N LYS A 974 6.51 71.11 -25.49
CA LYS A 974 6.92 72.06 -26.52
C LYS A 974 6.09 73.34 -26.36
N ASN A 975 6.73 74.47 -26.08
CA ASN A 975 6.03 75.76 -25.92
C ASN A 975 4.89 75.70 -24.88
N VAL A 976 5.08 74.91 -23.82
CA VAL A 976 4.18 74.81 -22.65
C VAL A 976 4.96 75.28 -21.42
N GLU A 977 4.30 75.99 -20.52
CA GLU A 977 4.90 76.41 -19.25
C GLU A 977 5.33 75.20 -18.40
N ASP A 978 6.50 75.26 -17.78
CA ASP A 978 7.00 74.16 -16.95
C ASP A 978 6.14 74.00 -15.68
N ASN A 979 5.87 72.75 -15.31
CA ASN A 979 5.08 72.40 -14.13
C ASN A 979 5.70 71.21 -13.40
N TRP A 980 5.23 70.88 -12.20
CA TRP A 980 5.61 69.69 -11.47
C TRP A 980 4.45 69.16 -10.63
N ARG A 981 4.47 67.87 -10.32
CA ARG A 981 3.45 67.23 -9.49
C ARG A 981 4.04 66.26 -8.48
N VAL A 982 3.35 66.13 -7.35
CA VAL A 982 3.54 65.04 -6.39
C VAL A 982 2.22 64.33 -6.20
N ARG A 983 2.25 62.99 -6.29
CA ARG A 983 1.08 62.12 -6.16
C ARG A 983 1.34 61.07 -5.10
N TRP A 984 0.53 61.07 -4.04
CA TRP A 984 0.51 60.03 -3.03
C TRP A 984 -0.79 59.24 -3.12
N MET A 985 -0.68 57.92 -3.13
CA MET A 985 -1.81 57.00 -3.16
C MET A 985 -1.60 55.92 -2.10
N THR A 986 -2.66 55.52 -1.42
CA THR A 986 -2.61 54.41 -0.47
C THR A 986 -3.90 53.64 -0.50
N GLY A 987 -3.82 52.32 -0.28
CA GLY A 987 -5.01 51.50 -0.20
C GLY A 987 -4.85 50.33 0.75
N TYR A 988 -5.99 49.90 1.27
CA TYR A 988 -6.16 48.66 2.00
C TYR A 988 -7.14 47.78 1.23
N TYR A 989 -6.88 46.48 1.16
CA TYR A 989 -7.82 45.51 0.61
C TYR A 989 -7.97 44.28 1.50
N TYR A 990 -9.18 43.74 1.48
CA TYR A 990 -9.57 42.51 2.13
C TYR A 990 -10.10 41.50 1.10
N LYS A 991 -9.54 40.29 1.09
CA LYS A 991 -9.91 39.20 0.19
C LYS A 991 -11.06 38.39 0.81
N LEU A 992 -12.30 38.79 0.56
CA LEU A 992 -13.53 38.08 0.98
C LEU A 992 -13.57 36.63 0.49
N ILE A 993 -13.10 36.40 -0.73
CA ILE A 993 -12.88 35.07 -1.29
C ILE A 993 -11.42 35.01 -1.73
N ASN A 994 -10.68 34.00 -1.28
CA ASN A 994 -9.28 33.77 -1.66
C ASN A 994 -9.06 32.28 -1.96
N LYS A 995 -9.55 31.83 -3.12
CA LYS A 995 -9.35 30.47 -3.64
C LYS A 995 -8.39 30.50 -4.82
N ASN A 996 -7.89 29.34 -5.23
CA ASN A 996 -6.96 29.26 -6.36
C ASN A 996 -7.52 29.84 -7.67
N ASN A 997 -8.82 29.64 -7.91
CA ASN A 997 -9.49 30.00 -9.16
C ASN A 997 -10.53 31.12 -9.00
N GLU A 998 -10.67 31.71 -7.82
CA GLU A 998 -11.68 32.73 -7.53
C GLU A 998 -11.19 33.66 -6.42
N ARG A 999 -11.18 34.97 -6.69
CA ARG A 999 -10.79 36.01 -5.74
C ARG A 999 -11.82 37.13 -5.74
N LEU A 1000 -12.36 37.47 -4.57
CA LEU A 1000 -13.23 38.62 -4.37
C LEU A 1000 -12.56 39.53 -3.36
N THR A 1001 -12.27 40.77 -3.76
CA THR A 1001 -11.64 41.76 -2.89
C THR A 1001 -12.51 42.99 -2.74
N VAL A 1002 -12.50 43.56 -1.54
CA VAL A 1002 -13.08 44.85 -1.20
C VAL A 1002 -12.00 45.70 -0.57
N GLY A 1003 -11.96 46.99 -0.87
CA GLY A 1003 -10.92 47.85 -0.37
C GLY A 1003 -11.35 49.28 -0.11
N VAL A 1004 -10.39 50.05 0.36
CA VAL A 1004 -10.45 51.50 0.50
C VAL A 1004 -9.18 52.06 -0.12
N SER A 1005 -9.31 53.04 -1.01
CA SER A 1005 -8.17 53.69 -1.66
C SER A 1005 -8.27 55.21 -1.49
N ASN A 1006 -7.15 55.85 -1.22
CA ASN A 1006 -7.03 57.30 -1.06
C ASN A 1006 -6.00 57.84 -2.04
N MET A 1007 -6.28 58.99 -2.63
CA MET A 1007 -5.36 59.69 -3.54
C MET A 1007 -5.23 61.15 -3.13
N LEU A 1008 -4.00 61.65 -3.11
CA LEU A 1008 -3.64 63.01 -2.77
C LEU A 1008 -2.64 63.53 -3.79
N TRP A 1009 -3.07 64.46 -4.63
CA TRP A 1009 -2.24 65.04 -5.68
C TRP A 1009 -2.10 66.55 -5.52
N HIS A 1010 -0.92 67.04 -5.86
CA HIS A 1010 -0.59 68.46 -5.91
C HIS A 1010 0.18 68.75 -7.19
N TYR A 1011 -0.26 69.78 -7.92
CA TYR A 1011 0.44 70.36 -9.05
C TYR A 1011 0.82 71.81 -8.72
N ASP A 1012 1.94 72.28 -9.24
CA ASP A 1012 2.41 73.66 -9.03
C ASP A 1012 1.46 74.67 -9.67
N LYS A 1013 1.15 74.45 -10.96
CA LYS A 1013 0.38 75.34 -11.83
C LYS A 1013 -0.80 74.61 -12.46
N ASP A 1014 -1.89 75.34 -12.70
CA ASP A 1014 -3.03 74.83 -13.46
C ASP A 1014 -2.80 75.11 -14.94
N LEU A 1015 -2.39 74.06 -15.66
CA LEU A 1015 -2.15 74.10 -17.11
C LEU A 1015 -3.18 73.22 -17.84
N SER A 1016 -4.37 73.08 -17.27
CA SER A 1016 -5.46 72.28 -17.83
C SER A 1016 -6.18 72.93 -19.01
N GLY A 1017 -6.03 74.24 -19.22
CA GLY A 1017 -6.56 74.92 -20.38
C GLY A 1017 -5.78 74.63 -21.66
N TYR A 1018 -6.36 75.07 -22.79
CA TYR A 1018 -5.90 74.75 -24.14
C TYR A 1018 -5.39 75.98 -24.91
N THR A 1019 -5.16 77.10 -24.24
CA THR A 1019 -4.57 78.30 -24.84
C THR A 1019 -3.07 78.13 -25.04
N LEU A 1020 -2.48 78.92 -25.95
CA LEU A 1020 -1.05 78.83 -26.27
C LEU A 1020 -0.19 79.06 -25.02
N GLY A 1021 0.71 78.12 -24.72
CA GLY A 1021 1.50 78.12 -23.49
C GLY A 1021 0.95 77.23 -22.37
N GLN A 1022 -0.33 76.84 -22.42
CA GLN A 1022 -0.91 75.82 -21.53
C GLN A 1022 -0.84 74.41 -22.17
N GLY A 1023 -1.16 73.36 -21.40
CA GLY A 1023 -0.87 71.98 -21.77
C GLY A 1023 -2.07 71.06 -22.02
N GLY A 1024 -3.30 71.48 -21.74
CA GLY A 1024 -4.51 70.67 -21.95
C GLY A 1024 -4.54 69.36 -21.14
N TYR A 1025 -3.98 69.37 -19.93
CA TYR A 1025 -3.96 68.20 -19.03
C TYR A 1025 -4.41 68.55 -17.61
N TYR A 1026 -5.13 67.63 -16.96
CA TYR A 1026 -5.64 67.82 -15.62
C TYR A 1026 -4.52 68.06 -14.59
N SER A 1027 -4.49 69.26 -13.98
CA SER A 1027 -3.39 69.73 -13.12
C SER A 1027 -3.85 70.58 -11.92
N PRO A 1028 -4.73 70.05 -11.06
CA PRO A 1028 -5.21 70.79 -9.89
C PRO A 1028 -4.13 71.01 -8.83
N GLN A 1029 -4.13 72.17 -8.18
CA GLN A 1029 -3.24 72.44 -7.05
C GLN A 1029 -3.60 71.58 -5.83
N GLU A 1030 -4.87 71.23 -5.64
CA GLU A 1030 -5.28 70.31 -4.58
C GLU A 1030 -6.25 69.29 -5.18
N TYR A 1031 -5.90 68.01 -5.10
CA TYR A 1031 -6.82 66.91 -5.42
C TYR A 1031 -6.80 65.87 -4.32
N VAL A 1032 -7.99 65.55 -3.80
CA VAL A 1032 -8.20 64.53 -2.77
C VAL A 1032 -9.29 63.60 -3.24
N SER A 1033 -9.07 62.29 -3.21
CA SER A 1033 -10.08 61.29 -3.56
C SER A 1033 -10.09 60.12 -2.59
N PHE A 1034 -11.29 59.67 -2.22
CA PHE A 1034 -11.56 58.50 -1.41
C PHE A 1034 -12.44 57.55 -2.21
N ALA A 1035 -12.00 56.30 -2.38
CA ALA A 1035 -12.66 55.32 -3.24
C ALA A 1035 -12.86 53.98 -2.53
N LEU A 1036 -13.98 53.31 -2.83
CA LEU A 1036 -14.34 52.00 -2.30
C LEU A 1036 -14.39 50.96 -3.44
N PRO A 1037 -13.23 50.38 -3.83
CA PRO A 1037 -13.19 49.39 -4.89
C PRO A 1037 -13.69 48.01 -4.44
N VAL A 1038 -14.42 47.35 -5.33
CA VAL A 1038 -14.79 45.93 -5.25
C VAL A 1038 -14.33 45.25 -6.53
N THR A 1039 -13.58 44.16 -6.43
CA THR A 1039 -13.16 43.38 -7.61
C THR A 1039 -13.39 41.89 -7.43
N TRP A 1040 -14.00 41.27 -8.43
CA TRP A 1040 -14.24 39.84 -8.51
C TRP A 1040 -13.53 39.26 -9.72
N ARG A 1041 -12.59 38.35 -9.45
CA ARG A 1041 -11.79 37.65 -10.45
C ARG A 1041 -12.11 36.18 -10.38
N LYS A 1042 -12.32 35.54 -11.53
CA LYS A 1042 -12.54 34.10 -11.58
C LYS A 1042 -11.99 33.50 -12.86
N ARG A 1043 -11.46 32.28 -12.74
CA ARG A 1043 -11.06 31.45 -13.87
C ARG A 1043 -11.72 30.08 -13.82
N THR A 1044 -11.88 29.50 -14.99
CA THR A 1044 -12.29 28.11 -15.23
C THR A 1044 -11.26 27.44 -16.12
N GLU A 1045 -11.56 26.28 -16.68
CA GLU A 1045 -10.65 25.56 -17.57
C GLU A 1045 -10.19 26.41 -18.78
N ASN A 1046 -11.10 27.14 -19.42
CA ASN A 1046 -10.82 27.88 -20.66
C ASN A 1046 -11.26 29.35 -20.62
N TRP A 1047 -11.72 29.85 -19.49
CA TRP A 1047 -12.16 31.24 -19.34
C TRP A 1047 -11.52 31.89 -18.12
N SER A 1048 -11.22 33.16 -18.21
CA SER A 1048 -10.89 34.01 -17.06
C SER A 1048 -11.54 35.38 -17.22
N TRP A 1049 -11.97 35.96 -16.12
CA TRP A 1049 -12.57 37.29 -16.13
C TRP A 1049 -12.30 38.07 -14.85
N GLU A 1050 -12.42 39.38 -14.98
CA GLU A 1050 -12.41 40.35 -13.90
C GLU A 1050 -13.66 41.24 -14.05
N LEU A 1051 -14.40 41.41 -12.96
CA LEU A 1051 -15.48 42.38 -12.81
C LEU A 1051 -15.11 43.27 -11.62
N GLY A 1052 -14.87 44.54 -11.89
CA GLY A 1052 -14.47 45.53 -10.90
C GLY A 1052 -15.37 46.76 -10.96
N GLY A 1053 -15.55 47.40 -9.82
CA GLY A 1053 -16.18 48.71 -9.77
C GLY A 1053 -15.74 49.45 -8.51
N SER A 1054 -15.79 50.77 -8.57
CA SER A 1054 -15.45 51.63 -7.44
C SER A 1054 -16.38 52.81 -7.40
N VAL A 1055 -16.82 53.18 -6.20
CA VAL A 1055 -17.49 54.47 -5.97
C VAL A 1055 -16.50 55.36 -5.25
N SER A 1056 -16.35 56.59 -5.74
CA SER A 1056 -15.43 57.57 -5.18
C SER A 1056 -16.12 58.87 -4.83
N TRP A 1057 -15.54 59.59 -3.88
CA TRP A 1057 -15.76 61.01 -3.67
C TRP A 1057 -14.43 61.74 -3.84
N SER A 1058 -14.44 62.83 -4.59
CA SER A 1058 -13.25 63.64 -4.83
C SER A 1058 -13.51 65.13 -4.61
N HIS A 1059 -12.45 65.84 -4.26
CA HIS A 1059 -12.37 67.30 -4.18
C HIS A 1059 -11.21 67.77 -5.05
N SER A 1060 -11.44 68.82 -5.83
CA SER A 1060 -10.44 69.44 -6.69
C SER A 1060 -10.46 70.95 -6.55
N LYS A 1061 -9.29 71.58 -6.57
CA LYS A 1061 -9.14 73.03 -6.52
C LYS A 1061 -7.98 73.50 -7.39
N THR A 1062 -8.25 74.52 -8.19
CA THR A 1062 -7.27 75.23 -9.02
C THR A 1062 -7.13 76.69 -8.60
N LYS A 1063 -5.96 77.29 -8.83
CA LYS A 1063 -5.65 78.70 -8.58
C LYS A 1063 -5.80 79.51 -9.87
N ASP A 1064 -5.82 80.83 -9.72
CA ASP A 1064 -5.80 81.74 -10.87
C ASP A 1064 -4.50 81.59 -11.65
N GLU A 1065 -4.59 81.53 -12.98
CA GLU A 1065 -3.42 81.44 -13.87
C GLU A 1065 -3.54 82.33 -15.10
N LEU A 1066 -2.42 82.76 -15.66
CA LEU A 1066 -2.42 83.53 -16.90
C LEU A 1066 -3.00 82.69 -18.05
N ARG A 1067 -3.89 83.27 -18.85
CA ARG A 1067 -4.39 82.62 -20.07
C ARG A 1067 -3.24 82.21 -21.00
N TYR A 1068 -2.25 83.08 -21.14
CA TYR A 1068 -1.01 82.82 -21.89
C TYR A 1068 0.18 82.90 -20.94
N PRO A 1069 0.58 81.80 -20.29
CA PRO A 1069 1.63 81.84 -19.28
C PRO A 1069 3.00 82.22 -19.88
N ILE A 1070 3.29 81.79 -21.13
CA ILE A 1070 4.51 82.15 -21.84
C ILE A 1070 4.27 83.37 -22.74
N GLN A 1071 4.46 84.55 -22.16
CA GLN A 1071 4.19 85.84 -22.81
C GLN A 1071 4.98 86.08 -24.11
N ASN A 1072 6.15 85.45 -24.27
CA ASN A 1072 6.99 85.60 -25.47
C ASN A 1072 6.44 84.89 -26.72
N LEU A 1073 5.45 83.99 -26.56
CA LEU A 1073 4.80 83.31 -27.69
C LEU A 1073 3.70 84.17 -28.33
N ILE A 1074 3.27 85.25 -27.66
CA ILE A 1074 2.21 86.13 -28.13
C ILE A 1074 2.84 87.34 -28.84
N PRO A 1075 2.53 87.58 -30.13
CA PRO A 1075 3.09 88.70 -30.89
C PRO A 1075 2.81 90.06 -30.22
N THR A 1076 3.79 90.97 -30.28
CA THR A 1076 3.73 92.31 -29.66
C THR A 1076 3.82 93.44 -30.68
N ASP A 1077 4.02 93.10 -31.94
CA ASP A 1077 4.08 93.98 -33.09
C ASP A 1077 2.69 94.52 -33.51
N GLU A 1078 1.62 93.87 -33.07
CA GLU A 1078 0.23 94.29 -33.25
C GLU A 1078 -0.48 94.49 -31.88
N PRO A 1079 -0.23 95.62 -31.17
CA PRO A 1079 -0.65 95.81 -29.78
C PRO A 1079 -2.17 95.80 -29.54
N ASP A 1080 -2.97 96.08 -30.56
CA ASP A 1080 -4.45 96.07 -30.47
C ASP A 1080 -5.06 94.70 -30.82
N ARG A 1081 -4.26 93.71 -31.27
CA ARG A 1081 -4.79 92.42 -31.75
C ARG A 1081 -5.00 91.40 -30.63
N TYR A 1082 -4.06 91.30 -29.70
CA TYR A 1082 -4.08 90.33 -28.58
C TYR A 1082 -4.33 91.05 -27.25
N THR A 1083 -5.53 91.64 -27.11
CA THR A 1083 -5.93 92.42 -25.92
C THR A 1083 -6.00 91.60 -24.64
N ASP A 1084 -6.17 90.28 -24.77
CA ASP A 1084 -6.24 89.34 -23.66
C ASP A 1084 -4.89 88.78 -23.19
N ARG A 1085 -3.77 89.25 -23.78
CA ARG A 1085 -2.44 88.73 -23.49
C ARG A 1085 -2.10 88.66 -21.99
N GLY A 1086 -2.55 89.64 -21.20
CA GLY A 1086 -2.31 89.72 -19.75
C GLY A 1086 -3.49 89.27 -18.87
N VAL A 1087 -4.52 88.63 -19.44
CA VAL A 1087 -5.72 88.22 -18.70
C VAL A 1087 -5.44 86.98 -17.84
N MET A 1088 -5.87 87.05 -16.58
CA MET A 1088 -5.90 85.91 -15.65
C MET A 1088 -7.19 85.12 -15.82
N GLU A 1089 -7.08 83.81 -15.94
CA GLU A 1089 -8.18 82.86 -15.79
C GLU A 1089 -8.40 82.60 -14.30
N THR A 1090 -9.66 82.62 -13.87
CA THR A 1090 -10.02 82.41 -12.46
C THR A 1090 -10.00 80.92 -12.12
N GLY A 1091 -9.36 80.59 -11.01
CA GLY A 1091 -9.32 79.25 -10.45
C GLY A 1091 -10.70 78.76 -10.02
N SER A 1092 -10.84 77.44 -9.90
CA SER A 1092 -12.10 76.78 -9.56
C SER A 1092 -11.95 75.88 -8.34
N SER A 1093 -13.06 75.56 -7.68
CA SER A 1093 -13.07 74.54 -6.63
C SER A 1093 -14.37 73.75 -6.70
N SER A 1094 -14.27 72.43 -6.70
CA SER A 1094 -15.42 71.53 -6.80
C SER A 1094 -15.23 70.28 -5.96
N SER A 1095 -16.35 69.64 -5.61
CA SER A 1095 -16.34 68.29 -5.05
C SER A 1095 -17.48 67.49 -5.65
N GLY A 1096 -17.34 66.18 -5.67
CA GLY A 1096 -18.37 65.33 -6.26
C GLY A 1096 -18.11 63.85 -6.04
N THR A 1097 -19.17 63.07 -6.24
CA THR A 1097 -19.08 61.63 -6.35
C THR A 1097 -18.81 61.22 -7.79
N GLY A 1098 -18.01 60.17 -7.96
CA GLY A 1098 -17.75 59.53 -9.24
C GLY A 1098 -17.78 58.01 -9.10
N TYR A 1099 -17.64 57.31 -10.21
CA TYR A 1099 -17.51 55.87 -10.20
C TYR A 1099 -16.60 55.37 -11.32
N THR A 1100 -16.09 54.16 -11.15
CA THR A 1100 -15.43 53.41 -12.21
C THR A 1100 -16.05 52.01 -12.30
N ALA A 1101 -16.07 51.45 -13.50
CA ALA A 1101 -16.55 50.09 -13.73
C ALA A 1101 -15.70 49.41 -14.79
N ARG A 1102 -15.19 48.23 -14.49
CA ARG A 1102 -14.28 47.46 -15.34
C ARG A 1102 -14.79 46.05 -15.52
N ALA A 1103 -14.82 45.58 -16.75
CA ALA A 1103 -15.15 44.20 -17.08
C ALA A 1103 -14.17 43.69 -18.13
N ILE A 1104 -13.42 42.64 -17.83
CA ILE A 1104 -12.49 42.00 -18.77
C ILE A 1104 -12.76 40.52 -18.79
N ILE A 1105 -12.79 39.92 -19.98
CA ILE A 1105 -12.93 38.49 -20.18
C ILE A 1105 -11.92 38.00 -21.21
N GLU A 1106 -11.34 36.84 -20.96
CA GLU A 1106 -10.45 36.14 -21.88
C GLU A 1106 -10.86 34.67 -21.97
N ARG A 1107 -10.82 34.13 -23.19
CA ARG A 1107 -11.08 32.73 -23.49
C ARG A 1107 -9.91 32.10 -24.21
N ARG A 1108 -9.50 30.92 -23.76
CA ARG A 1108 -8.68 29.99 -24.54
C ARG A 1108 -9.52 29.32 -25.62
N VAL A 1109 -9.19 29.58 -26.89
CA VAL A 1109 -9.84 28.97 -28.06
C VAL A 1109 -9.17 27.65 -28.39
N THR A 1110 -7.84 27.63 -28.43
CA THR A 1110 -6.99 26.44 -28.54
C THR A 1110 -5.79 26.59 -27.61
N SER A 1111 -4.88 25.62 -27.56
CA SER A 1111 -3.61 25.76 -26.82
C SER A 1111 -2.83 27.01 -27.25
N ASN A 1112 -2.91 27.40 -28.52
CA ASN A 1112 -2.15 28.53 -29.06
C ASN A 1112 -2.93 29.84 -29.08
N TRP A 1113 -4.27 29.81 -29.15
CA TRP A 1113 -5.07 31.01 -29.39
C TRP A 1113 -5.91 31.42 -28.18
N PHE A 1114 -5.76 32.67 -27.77
CA PHE A 1114 -6.51 33.32 -26.71
C PHE A 1114 -7.19 34.57 -27.27
N VAL A 1115 -8.46 34.78 -26.95
CA VAL A 1115 -9.21 35.97 -27.37
C VAL A 1115 -9.80 36.62 -26.13
N GLY A 1116 -9.61 37.93 -25.99
CA GLY A 1116 -10.20 38.67 -24.89
C GLY A 1116 -10.80 39.99 -25.34
N MET A 1117 -11.68 40.50 -24.49
CA MET A 1117 -12.31 41.81 -24.66
C MET A 1117 -12.51 42.44 -23.29
N GLY A 1118 -12.59 43.75 -23.25
CA GLY A 1118 -12.83 44.47 -22.01
C GLY A 1118 -13.39 45.86 -22.22
N VAL A 1119 -13.99 46.38 -21.16
CA VAL A 1119 -14.46 47.75 -21.05
C VAL A 1119 -14.00 48.31 -19.71
N ASP A 1120 -13.51 49.54 -19.73
CA ASP A 1120 -13.15 50.31 -18.55
C ASP A 1120 -13.85 51.67 -18.62
N ILE A 1121 -14.84 51.87 -17.75
CA ILE A 1121 -15.66 53.08 -17.67
C ILE A 1121 -15.09 53.96 -16.56
N GLN A 1122 -14.71 55.18 -16.93
CA GLN A 1122 -14.12 56.18 -16.05
C GLN A 1122 -15.06 57.38 -15.92
N GLU A 1123 -15.74 57.50 -14.78
CA GLU A 1123 -16.64 58.62 -14.43
C GLU A 1123 -16.22 59.25 -13.08
N ALA A 1124 -14.92 59.21 -12.77
CA ALA A 1124 -14.35 59.62 -11.48
C ALA A 1124 -14.10 61.13 -11.32
N LYS A 1125 -14.54 61.97 -12.28
CA LYS A 1125 -14.31 63.44 -12.34
C LYS A 1125 -12.83 63.87 -12.32
N ASP A 1126 -11.92 62.98 -12.69
CA ASP A 1126 -10.48 63.24 -12.83
C ASP A 1126 -10.02 63.34 -14.30
N TYR A 1127 -10.98 63.40 -15.24
CA TYR A 1127 -10.76 63.55 -16.69
C TYR A 1127 -9.98 62.40 -17.33
N THR A 1128 -10.00 61.22 -16.72
CA THR A 1128 -9.44 59.99 -17.32
C THR A 1128 -10.39 59.46 -18.41
N PRO A 1129 -9.91 59.07 -19.60
CA PRO A 1129 -10.75 58.53 -20.66
C PRO A 1129 -11.29 57.14 -20.33
N SER A 1130 -12.43 56.79 -20.91
CA SER A 1130 -12.95 55.41 -20.89
C SER A 1130 -12.36 54.60 -22.05
N HIS A 1131 -12.26 53.28 -21.88
CA HIS A 1131 -11.64 52.36 -22.84
C HIS A 1131 -12.57 51.18 -23.18
N ALA A 1132 -12.51 50.72 -24.43
CA ALA A 1132 -13.18 49.53 -24.92
C ALA A 1132 -12.24 48.78 -25.87
N LEU A 1133 -11.82 47.57 -25.48
CA LEU A 1133 -10.76 46.83 -26.13
C LEU A 1133 -11.16 45.43 -26.56
N ILE A 1134 -10.51 44.94 -27.62
CA ILE A 1134 -10.52 43.55 -28.06
C ILE A 1134 -9.10 43.13 -28.43
N TYR A 1135 -8.70 41.92 -28.06
CA TYR A 1135 -7.39 41.38 -28.41
C TYR A 1135 -7.43 39.91 -28.74
N VAL A 1136 -6.43 39.51 -29.52
CA VAL A 1136 -6.06 38.12 -29.77
C VAL A 1136 -4.59 37.94 -29.40
N ARG A 1137 -4.30 36.87 -28.65
CA ARG A 1137 -2.95 36.46 -28.27
C ARG A 1137 -2.67 35.07 -28.82
N TYR A 1138 -1.54 34.95 -29.51
CA TYR A 1138 -0.97 33.71 -29.98
C TYR A 1138 0.18 33.29 -29.06
N SER A 1139 0.16 32.06 -28.58
CA SER A 1139 1.23 31.37 -27.85
C SER A 1139 1.88 30.36 -28.79
N ALA A 1140 3.19 30.50 -29.05
CA ALA A 1140 3.89 29.67 -30.02
C ALA A 1140 4.03 28.23 -29.56
N ALA A 1141 4.35 28.01 -28.28
CA ALA A 1141 4.56 26.68 -27.71
C ALA A 1141 3.26 25.98 -27.30
N GLY A 1142 2.18 26.73 -27.12
CA GLY A 1142 0.87 26.28 -26.67
C GLY A 1142 0.76 26.23 -25.14
N TRP A 1143 -0.36 26.68 -24.59
CA TRP A 1143 -0.59 26.72 -23.15
C TRP A 1143 -1.92 26.06 -22.77
N GLN A 1144 -1.84 24.91 -22.11
CA GLN A 1144 -2.98 24.20 -21.52
C GLN A 1144 -3.07 24.31 -20.00
N GLY A 1145 -2.16 25.05 -19.34
CA GLY A 1145 -2.18 25.28 -17.89
C GLY A 1145 -3.29 26.22 -17.43
N ASP A 1146 -3.17 26.81 -16.24
CA ASP A 1146 -4.20 27.73 -15.74
C ASP A 1146 -4.29 29.02 -16.57
N MET A 1147 -5.50 29.54 -16.77
CA MET A 1147 -5.71 30.89 -17.33
C MET A 1147 -5.15 31.97 -16.39
N ASP A 1148 -4.75 33.11 -16.95
CA ASP A 1148 -4.29 34.27 -16.17
C ASP A 1148 -5.41 34.79 -15.27
N LEU A 1149 -5.10 35.23 -14.04
CA LEU A 1149 -6.09 35.71 -13.07
C LEU A 1149 -5.58 36.98 -12.38
N PRO A 1150 -5.95 38.18 -12.85
CA PRO A 1150 -6.90 38.46 -13.93
C PRO A 1150 -6.31 38.28 -15.34
N PRO A 1151 -7.15 38.30 -16.41
CA PRO A 1151 -6.66 38.47 -17.77
C PRO A 1151 -5.77 39.71 -17.92
N GLN A 1152 -4.77 39.65 -18.81
CA GLN A 1152 -3.74 40.68 -18.96
C GLN A 1152 -3.81 41.30 -20.38
N PRO A 1153 -4.76 42.21 -20.70
CA PRO A 1153 -4.73 42.91 -21.98
C PRO A 1153 -3.47 43.79 -22.09
N LEU A 1154 -3.11 44.18 -23.31
CA LEU A 1154 -2.07 45.19 -23.52
C LEU A 1154 -2.54 46.54 -22.98
N ILE A 1155 -1.64 47.26 -22.31
CA ILE A 1155 -1.83 48.67 -21.95
C ILE A 1155 -1.22 49.51 -23.09
N PRO A 1156 -1.91 50.55 -23.61
CA PRO A 1156 -1.32 51.49 -24.55
C PRO A 1156 0.02 52.01 -24.04
N TYR A 1157 1.05 52.06 -24.89
CA TYR A 1157 2.41 52.42 -24.45
C TYR A 1157 2.49 53.83 -23.84
N ALA A 1158 1.55 54.70 -24.18
CA ALA A 1158 1.41 56.04 -23.62
C ALA A 1158 1.04 56.06 -22.13
N ASP A 1159 0.40 54.98 -21.63
CA ASP A 1159 -0.21 54.92 -20.29
C ASP A 1159 0.58 54.03 -19.31
N TRP A 1160 1.86 53.77 -19.61
CA TRP A 1160 2.75 52.87 -18.86
C TRP A 1160 3.32 53.41 -17.55
#